data_AF-A0A100I720-F1
#
_entry.id   AF-A0A100I720-F1
#
_cell.length_a   1.000
_cell.length_b   1.000
_cell.length_c   1.000
_cell.angle_alpha   90.00
_cell.angle_beta   90.00
_cell.angle_gamma   90.00
#
_symmetry.space_group_name_H-M   'P 1'
#
loop_
_entity.id
_entity.type
_entity.pdbx_description
1 polymer ?
#
loop_
_entity_poly.entity_id
_entity_poly.type
_entity_poly.pdbx_seq_one_letter_code
_entity_poly.pdbx_strand_id
1 'polypeptide(L)'
;MGSSLSSVANSSTEDIVIVGAGASGIAVLLRLIEHAKNGKKVPPIIVVEKASPPGPGLAYSAACTGTILNMHTDTMGLYYNDPKHFTRWRSELSSGPFPSRSQYGEYLEAMWSEILSQAQQMGLEISLIQDEVLDIDRHDDGTFALTLAGGSHLSAQSVVLALGNFTSTLNTHLLDQPGFFPSPWPTSQLQSIPTDAPVLIIGSRLSAVDAALYLSKNGHTGPMTFMSRSGRLAKVQGEPEPFPRRYTLHTLARELESNPAEGLVKLTTTLMDEIDGVNNGDWTWIQKYASPKAELRADLCAAQEGNVHWQTVLRHTAPVIERYWHCLPLESQQLFMTKFFTPWMRYRHGMPVQNAQKILGLMESSQLSVVAGEAVHWDDDEGIFIAQTTAGPIEAAYVIEATGQECHLDRIPSPLVQSAVRKGLFTPHPMGGVDVDFDTLCASTPGLYTMGSLTRGTHFYVSAIDRTAAHAARIADALVGEPPARPLHIAIFLGSDVASHLMASDLVPRLLAEGHMPFLFLTSSTETPPTAAPDSGPFDLRKLAFFERELFRKHLSPRLEEYGFKGTRHMTVGQMQSTYGVSVQEIPDSKGSSVAKMLQKHFIDVGISLPCGDVLNIGVIDYFSSSSHHLLSLDGGVLSAPWGSKKVGAQFGYTLRFFRGDSGLGDIIDRRTSPLGHSAAILTGEYKEYALGVQIVLDAIQLVSRGKSLRDVSWDRTSHTSRHSYLTAEELLQYCHDRGIDLVDGDSVVKMLVESFAPPEKREVLRKELDKVVQEWYLKQGVVVSKA
;
A
#
# COMPACT_ATOMS: atom_id res chain seq x y z
N MET A 1 -42.12 -27.61 24.52
CA MET A 1 -43.32 -27.66 23.65
C MET A 1 -43.18 -26.50 22.66
N GLY A 2 -43.14 -26.65 21.35
CA GLY A 2 -43.24 -27.81 20.48
C GLY A 2 -42.23 -27.72 19.34
N SER A 3 -41.98 -28.87 18.75
CA SER A 3 -41.12 -29.15 17.60
C SER A 3 -41.53 -28.42 16.32
N SER A 4 -40.56 -27.93 15.56
CA SER A 4 -40.66 -27.83 14.10
C SER A 4 -39.38 -28.38 13.48
N LEU A 5 -39.34 -29.70 13.34
CA LEU A 5 -38.62 -30.37 12.26
C LEU A 5 -39.37 -30.05 10.97
N SER A 6 -38.77 -29.29 10.06
CA SER A 6 -39.27 -29.18 8.70
C SER A 6 -38.13 -28.87 7.73
N SER A 7 -37.91 -29.85 6.85
CA SER A 7 -37.26 -29.84 5.55
C SER A 7 -35.82 -29.33 5.46
N VAL A 8 -34.93 -30.32 5.34
CA VAL A 8 -33.82 -30.29 4.38
C VAL A 8 -34.38 -29.83 3.04
N ALA A 9 -34.29 -28.53 2.78
CA ALA A 9 -34.51 -27.95 1.47
C ALA A 9 -33.20 -28.13 0.70
N ASN A 10 -33.29 -28.65 -0.53
CA ASN A 10 -32.22 -28.64 -1.52
C ASN A 10 -31.45 -27.32 -1.43
N SER A 11 -30.19 -27.38 -0.99
CA SER A 11 -29.37 -26.19 -0.80
C SER A 11 -29.28 -25.45 -2.14
N SER A 12 -29.82 -24.24 -2.19
CA SER A 12 -29.36 -23.24 -3.15
C SER A 12 -27.84 -23.25 -3.09
N THR A 13 -27.16 -23.45 -4.22
CA THR A 13 -25.71 -23.26 -4.29
C THR A 13 -25.40 -21.89 -3.72
N GLU A 14 -24.76 -21.83 -2.55
CA GLU A 14 -24.18 -20.59 -2.05
C GLU A 14 -22.90 -20.35 -2.85
N ASP A 15 -22.63 -19.10 -3.22
CA ASP A 15 -21.56 -18.87 -4.18
C ASP A 15 -20.21 -18.68 -3.49
N ILE A 16 -20.16 -18.16 -2.25
CA ILE A 16 -18.91 -17.87 -1.54
C ILE A 16 -18.99 -18.22 -0.05
N VAL A 17 -18.09 -19.10 0.41
CA VAL A 17 -17.82 -19.32 1.84
C VAL A 17 -16.42 -18.81 2.20
N ILE A 18 -16.32 -18.00 3.25
CA ILE A 18 -15.06 -17.53 3.83
C ILE A 18 -14.84 -18.22 5.18
N VAL A 19 -13.76 -18.99 5.30
CA VAL A 19 -13.38 -19.68 6.54
C VAL A 19 -12.33 -18.85 7.27
N GLY A 20 -12.70 -18.31 8.42
CA GLY A 20 -11.91 -17.40 9.25
C GLY A 20 -12.34 -15.95 9.07
N ALA A 21 -12.72 -15.31 10.19
CA ALA A 21 -13.11 -13.90 10.28
C ALA A 21 -12.06 -13.05 11.01
N GLY A 22 -10.78 -13.42 10.91
CA GLY A 22 -9.67 -12.58 11.31
C GLY A 22 -9.38 -11.44 10.31
N ALA A 23 -8.27 -10.72 10.49
CA ALA A 23 -7.85 -9.62 9.62
C ALA A 23 -7.89 -9.97 8.11
N SER A 24 -7.47 -11.19 7.74
CA SER A 24 -7.50 -11.67 6.35
C SER A 24 -8.93 -11.79 5.78
N GLY A 25 -9.85 -12.45 6.50
CA GLY A 25 -11.23 -12.62 6.04
C GLY A 25 -12.00 -11.30 6.01
N ILE A 26 -11.78 -10.43 7.00
CA ILE A 26 -12.36 -9.09 7.03
C ILE A 26 -11.87 -8.26 5.84
N ALA A 27 -10.57 -8.30 5.48
CA ALA A 27 -10.07 -7.57 4.32
C ALA A 27 -10.70 -8.05 3.00
N VAL A 28 -10.97 -9.35 2.85
CA VAL A 28 -11.66 -9.89 1.66
C VAL A 28 -13.08 -9.33 1.58
N LEU A 29 -13.80 -9.34 2.71
CA LEU A 29 -15.15 -8.79 2.80
C LEU A 29 -15.20 -7.29 2.50
N LEU A 30 -14.27 -6.50 3.06
CA LEU A 30 -14.18 -5.06 2.77
C LEU A 30 -14.06 -4.81 1.27
N ARG A 31 -13.19 -5.57 0.57
CA ARG A 31 -13.05 -5.43 -0.87
C ARG A 31 -14.30 -5.86 -1.64
N LEU A 32 -14.96 -6.95 -1.23
CA LEU A 32 -16.24 -7.36 -1.85
C LEU A 32 -17.32 -6.27 -1.68
N ILE A 33 -17.35 -5.60 -0.53
CA ILE A 33 -18.24 -4.45 -0.30
C ILE A 33 -17.90 -3.28 -1.25
N GLU A 34 -16.62 -2.96 -1.46
CA GLU A 34 -16.21 -1.94 -2.44
C GLU A 34 -16.67 -2.30 -3.86
N HIS A 35 -16.53 -3.56 -4.27
CA HIS A 35 -17.02 -4.03 -5.56
C HIS A 35 -18.52 -3.84 -5.69
N ALA A 36 -19.28 -4.24 -4.68
CA ALA A 36 -20.73 -4.05 -4.66
C ALA A 36 -21.12 -2.56 -4.73
N LYS A 37 -20.39 -1.66 -4.05
CA LYS A 37 -20.61 -0.19 -4.12
C LYS A 37 -20.38 0.33 -5.54
N ASN A 38 -19.44 -0.26 -6.26
CA ASN A 38 -19.11 0.06 -7.64
C ASN A 38 -20.01 -0.69 -8.67
N GLY A 39 -21.14 -1.25 -8.22
CA GLY A 39 -22.14 -1.86 -9.09
C GLY A 39 -21.81 -3.29 -9.55
N LYS A 40 -20.78 -3.93 -8.99
CA LYS A 40 -20.51 -5.35 -9.26
C LYS A 40 -21.51 -6.22 -8.53
N LYS A 41 -21.96 -7.28 -9.20
CA LYS A 41 -22.80 -8.30 -8.58
C LYS A 41 -21.92 -9.13 -7.65
N VAL A 42 -22.17 -9.03 -6.34
CA VAL A 42 -21.59 -9.89 -5.32
C VAL A 42 -22.67 -10.84 -4.83
N PRO A 43 -22.43 -12.16 -4.83
CA PRO A 43 -23.42 -13.12 -4.38
C PRO A 43 -23.49 -13.20 -2.84
N PRO A 44 -24.47 -13.92 -2.26
CA PRO A 44 -24.52 -14.15 -0.82
C PRO A 44 -23.24 -14.78 -0.28
N ILE A 45 -22.85 -14.37 0.93
CA ILE A 45 -21.59 -14.78 1.57
C ILE A 45 -21.89 -15.44 2.91
N ILE A 46 -21.31 -16.61 3.15
CA ILE A 46 -21.24 -17.21 4.48
C ILE A 46 -19.84 -17.07 5.03
N VAL A 47 -19.74 -16.58 6.26
CA VAL A 47 -18.49 -16.52 7.02
C VAL A 47 -18.55 -17.57 8.12
N VAL A 48 -17.55 -18.45 8.19
CA VAL A 48 -17.43 -19.45 9.25
C VAL A 48 -16.26 -19.07 10.16
N GLU A 49 -16.53 -18.83 11.44
CA GLU A 49 -15.52 -18.44 12.43
C GLU A 49 -15.74 -19.19 13.74
N LYS A 50 -14.68 -19.79 14.28
CA LYS A 50 -14.78 -20.59 15.51
C LYS A 50 -14.79 -19.75 16.78
N ALA A 51 -14.17 -18.57 16.75
CA ALA A 51 -14.07 -17.67 17.88
C ALA A 51 -15.20 -16.62 17.88
N SER A 52 -15.49 -16.07 19.06
CA SER A 52 -16.37 -14.91 19.21
C SER A 52 -15.70 -13.90 20.14
N PRO A 53 -15.69 -12.59 19.81
CA PRO A 53 -16.24 -11.98 18.59
C PRO A 53 -15.37 -12.23 17.34
N PRO A 54 -15.93 -12.08 16.11
CA PRO A 54 -15.15 -11.99 14.86
C PRO A 54 -14.16 -10.82 14.88
N GLY A 55 -13.01 -10.98 14.23
CA GLY A 55 -12.01 -9.93 14.03
C GLY A 55 -10.68 -10.18 14.74
N PRO A 56 -10.61 -10.13 16.09
CA PRO A 56 -9.34 -10.13 16.81
C PRO A 56 -8.45 -11.35 16.54
N GLY A 57 -9.05 -12.51 16.26
CA GLY A 57 -8.33 -13.78 16.10
C GLY A 57 -7.40 -14.08 17.29
N LEU A 58 -6.43 -14.96 17.09
CA LEU A 58 -5.50 -15.33 18.17
C LEU A 58 -4.62 -14.15 18.62
N ALA A 59 -4.06 -13.42 17.66
CA ALA A 59 -2.97 -12.47 17.89
C ALA A 59 -3.42 -11.07 18.36
N TYR A 60 -4.71 -10.73 18.26
CA TYR A 60 -5.24 -9.41 18.66
C TYR A 60 -6.36 -9.50 19.69
N SER A 61 -6.68 -10.72 20.16
CA SER A 61 -7.65 -10.94 21.23
C SER A 61 -7.26 -10.27 22.54
N ALA A 62 -8.23 -10.11 23.44
CA ALA A 62 -8.01 -9.66 24.81
C ALA A 62 -7.02 -10.55 25.58
N ALA A 63 -6.85 -11.81 25.19
CA ALA A 63 -5.86 -12.74 25.75
C ALA A 63 -4.39 -12.34 25.48
N CYS A 64 -4.17 -11.39 24.56
CA CYS A 64 -2.86 -10.81 24.25
C CYS A 64 -2.61 -9.46 24.94
N THR A 65 -3.47 -9.07 25.90
CA THR A 65 -3.33 -7.80 26.65
C THR A 65 -1.96 -7.73 27.31
N GLY A 66 -1.26 -6.60 27.11
CA GLY A 66 0.09 -6.37 27.64
C GLY A 66 1.19 -6.40 26.60
N THR A 67 0.90 -6.86 25.38
CA THR A 67 1.79 -6.78 24.22
C THR A 67 1.38 -5.64 23.28
N ILE A 68 2.35 -5.13 22.50
CA ILE A 68 2.13 -4.07 21.51
C ILE A 68 2.26 -4.62 20.09
N LEU A 69 1.76 -3.86 19.12
CA LEU A 69 2.04 -4.10 17.71
C LEU A 69 3.52 -3.89 17.42
N ASN A 70 4.07 -4.72 16.54
CA ASN A 70 5.45 -4.60 16.07
C ASN A 70 5.56 -3.77 14.77
N MET A 71 4.42 -3.45 14.14
CA MET A 71 4.33 -2.64 12.93
C MET A 71 3.81 -1.24 13.26
N HIS A 72 4.30 -0.24 12.51
CA HIS A 72 3.84 1.14 12.63
C HIS A 72 2.39 1.25 12.14
N THR A 73 1.56 2.05 12.81
CA THR A 73 0.12 2.13 12.51
C THR A 73 -0.22 2.55 11.09
N ASP A 74 0.65 3.33 10.46
CA ASP A 74 0.52 3.75 9.05
C ASP A 74 0.56 2.59 8.04
N THR A 75 0.82 1.37 8.50
CA THR A 75 0.88 0.14 7.67
C THR A 75 -0.13 -0.93 8.10
N MET A 76 -1.09 -0.57 8.97
CA MET A 76 -2.01 -1.51 9.62
C MET A 76 -3.48 -1.38 9.16
N GLY A 77 -3.77 -0.53 8.17
CA GLY A 77 -5.11 -0.46 7.55
C GLY A 77 -5.46 -1.70 6.73
N LEU A 78 -6.73 -2.09 6.71
CA LEU A 78 -7.23 -3.25 5.94
C LEU A 78 -7.66 -2.92 4.50
N TYR A 79 -7.81 -1.64 4.15
CA TYR A 79 -8.01 -1.22 2.78
C TYR A 79 -6.66 -1.21 2.06
N TYR A 80 -6.52 -1.97 0.97
CA TYR A 80 -5.22 -2.18 0.31
C TYR A 80 -4.61 -0.89 -0.26
N ASN A 81 -5.46 0.04 -0.69
CA ASN A 81 -5.08 1.36 -1.20
C ASN A 81 -5.07 2.46 -0.10
N ASP A 82 -5.30 2.08 1.15
CA ASP A 82 -5.30 3.00 2.28
C ASP A 82 -4.69 2.37 3.55
N PRO A 83 -3.37 2.12 3.55
CA PRO A 83 -2.69 1.49 4.69
C PRO A 83 -2.73 2.36 5.97
N LYS A 84 -3.02 3.67 5.84
CA LYS A 84 -3.14 4.62 6.95
C LYS A 84 -4.54 4.67 7.57
N HIS A 85 -5.48 3.85 7.10
CA HIS A 85 -6.84 3.81 7.63
C HIS A 85 -6.86 3.64 9.15
N PHE A 86 -6.10 2.66 9.67
CA PHE A 86 -6.03 2.40 11.12
C PHE A 86 -5.48 3.60 11.92
N THR A 87 -4.46 4.31 11.40
CA THR A 87 -3.95 5.53 12.03
C THR A 87 -5.05 6.59 12.16
N ARG A 88 -5.86 6.79 11.12
CA ARG A 88 -6.96 7.78 11.15
C ARG A 88 -8.12 7.34 12.03
N TRP A 89 -8.47 6.05 12.00
CA TRP A 89 -9.54 5.48 12.82
C TRP A 89 -9.30 5.67 14.32
N ARG A 90 -8.06 5.59 14.78
CA ARG A 90 -7.70 5.72 16.21
C ARG A 90 -7.91 7.13 16.82
N SER A 91 -8.20 8.16 16.03
CA SER A 91 -8.36 9.59 16.42
C SER A 91 -7.40 10.09 17.54
N GLU A 92 -6.33 10.80 17.16
CA GLU A 92 -5.21 11.30 17.98
C GLU A 92 -4.37 10.24 18.74
N LEU A 93 -3.05 10.28 18.49
CA LEU A 93 -2.03 9.30 18.89
C LEU A 93 -1.71 9.32 20.41
N SER A 94 -2.70 9.16 21.29
CA SER A 94 -2.48 9.13 22.75
C SER A 94 -1.51 8.03 23.23
N SER A 95 -1.31 6.98 22.43
CA SER A 95 -0.47 5.80 22.73
C SER A 95 0.72 5.62 21.76
N GLY A 96 1.01 6.62 20.92
CA GLY A 96 2.10 6.55 19.93
C GLY A 96 1.82 5.60 18.76
N PRO A 97 2.85 5.36 17.92
CA PRO A 97 2.71 4.62 16.65
C PRO A 97 2.65 3.08 16.77
N PHE A 98 2.80 2.55 17.99
CA PHE A 98 2.76 1.11 18.29
C PHE A 98 1.75 0.81 19.41
N PRO A 99 0.43 0.86 19.13
CA PRO A 99 -0.62 0.59 20.12
C PRO A 99 -0.57 -0.86 20.63
N SER A 100 -1.39 -1.15 21.65
CA SER A 100 -1.58 -2.52 22.09
C SER A 100 -2.16 -3.39 20.97
N ARG A 101 -1.89 -4.70 21.05
CA ARG A 101 -2.53 -5.66 20.14
C ARG A 101 -4.05 -5.69 20.29
N SER A 102 -4.56 -5.49 21.52
CA SER A 102 -6.00 -5.43 21.79
C SER A 102 -6.70 -4.25 21.11
N GLN A 103 -6.05 -3.07 21.04
CA GLN A 103 -6.57 -1.91 20.32
C GLN A 103 -6.68 -2.17 18.82
N TYR A 104 -5.80 -3.01 18.25
CA TYR A 104 -5.98 -3.46 16.88
C TYR A 104 -7.16 -4.44 16.75
N GLY A 105 -7.38 -5.30 17.75
CA GLY A 105 -8.58 -6.14 17.83
C GLY A 105 -9.87 -5.32 17.80
N GLU A 106 -9.95 -4.23 18.56
CA GLU A 106 -11.08 -3.28 18.55
C GLU A 106 -11.32 -2.69 17.15
N TYR A 107 -10.25 -2.35 16.42
CA TYR A 107 -10.35 -1.91 15.04
C TYR A 107 -10.93 -3.00 14.12
N LEU A 108 -10.49 -4.25 14.27
CA LEU A 108 -11.02 -5.37 13.46
C LEU A 108 -12.51 -5.61 13.73
N GLU A 109 -12.95 -5.55 15.00
CA GLU A 109 -14.37 -5.63 15.36
C GLU A 109 -15.19 -4.47 14.77
N ALA A 110 -14.62 -3.26 14.75
CA ALA A 110 -15.25 -2.10 14.12
C ALA A 110 -15.39 -2.27 12.61
N MET A 111 -14.36 -2.81 11.92
CA MET A 111 -14.43 -3.12 10.49
C MET A 111 -15.46 -4.20 10.17
N TRP A 112 -15.56 -5.24 11.00
CA TRP A 112 -16.62 -6.23 10.89
C TRP A 112 -18.03 -5.60 11.00
N SER A 113 -18.21 -4.73 11.99
CA SER A 113 -19.48 -4.00 12.18
C SER A 113 -19.81 -3.08 11.01
N GLU A 114 -18.80 -2.41 10.44
CA GLU A 114 -18.93 -1.57 9.25
C GLU A 114 -19.37 -2.39 8.02
N ILE A 115 -18.77 -3.56 7.79
CA ILE A 115 -19.15 -4.48 6.71
C ILE A 115 -20.64 -4.83 6.81
N LEU A 116 -21.11 -5.28 7.97
CA LEU A 116 -22.50 -5.68 8.15
C LEU A 116 -23.48 -4.52 7.91
N SER A 117 -23.14 -3.33 8.40
CA SER A 117 -23.94 -2.11 8.19
C SER A 117 -24.03 -1.74 6.71
N GLN A 118 -22.91 -1.77 5.98
CA GLN A 118 -22.87 -1.45 4.55
C GLN A 118 -23.57 -2.52 3.70
N ALA A 119 -23.37 -3.80 4.02
CA ALA A 119 -24.05 -4.91 3.36
C ALA A 119 -25.57 -4.78 3.49
N GLN A 120 -26.06 -4.49 4.71
CA GLN A 120 -27.50 -4.28 4.96
C GLN A 120 -28.07 -3.11 4.14
N GLN A 121 -27.36 -1.98 4.06
CA GLN A 121 -27.78 -0.82 3.26
C GLN A 121 -27.92 -1.15 1.76
N MET A 122 -27.13 -2.09 1.28
CA MET A 122 -27.09 -2.49 -0.13
C MET A 122 -27.94 -3.74 -0.43
N GLY A 123 -28.54 -4.36 0.59
CA GLY A 123 -29.27 -5.62 0.47
C GLY A 123 -28.37 -6.82 0.13
N LEU A 124 -27.07 -6.75 0.45
CA LEU A 124 -26.14 -7.87 0.30
C LEU A 124 -26.26 -8.79 1.54
N GLU A 125 -26.53 -10.07 1.29
CA GLU A 125 -26.65 -11.07 2.36
C GLU A 125 -25.27 -11.57 2.79
N ILE A 126 -24.94 -11.32 4.06
CA ILE A 126 -23.75 -11.86 4.73
C ILE A 126 -24.21 -12.53 6.02
N SER A 127 -23.93 -13.82 6.17
CA SER A 127 -24.25 -14.59 7.38
C SER A 127 -22.97 -15.05 8.09
N LEU A 128 -23.06 -15.22 9.40
CA LEU A 128 -21.98 -15.72 10.24
C LEU A 128 -22.41 -17.04 10.89
N ILE A 129 -21.62 -18.09 10.69
CA ILE A 129 -21.75 -19.38 11.36
C ILE A 129 -20.59 -19.49 12.35
N GLN A 130 -20.94 -19.57 13.64
CA GLN A 130 -19.94 -19.77 14.68
C GLN A 130 -19.63 -21.25 14.87
N ASP A 131 -18.71 -21.78 14.06
CA ASP A 131 -18.28 -23.19 14.09
C ASP A 131 -16.85 -23.32 13.53
N GLU A 132 -16.23 -24.50 13.65
CA GLU A 132 -14.95 -24.83 13.02
C GLU A 132 -15.17 -25.73 11.80
N VAL A 133 -14.55 -25.39 10.67
CA VAL A 133 -14.52 -26.28 9.51
C VAL A 133 -13.41 -27.32 9.70
N LEU A 134 -13.76 -28.59 9.67
CA LEU A 134 -12.83 -29.71 9.87
C LEU A 134 -12.44 -30.41 8.57
N ASP A 135 -13.32 -30.38 7.58
CA ASP A 135 -13.12 -31.09 6.31
C ASP A 135 -13.63 -30.27 5.12
N ILE A 136 -13.04 -30.51 3.95
CA ILE A 136 -13.43 -29.97 2.66
C ILE A 136 -13.36 -31.07 1.59
N ASP A 137 -14.39 -31.16 0.77
CA ASP A 137 -14.49 -32.02 -0.40
C ASP A 137 -14.82 -31.19 -1.63
N ARG A 138 -14.53 -31.76 -2.81
CA ARG A 138 -14.97 -31.22 -4.09
C ARG A 138 -15.83 -32.25 -4.81
N HIS A 139 -17.04 -31.86 -5.19
CA HIS A 139 -17.98 -32.68 -5.95
C HIS A 139 -17.70 -32.62 -7.45
N ASP A 140 -18.25 -33.60 -8.18
CA ASP A 140 -18.08 -33.73 -9.64
C ASP A 140 -18.69 -32.54 -10.42
N ASP A 141 -19.68 -31.85 -9.84
CA ASP A 141 -20.29 -30.64 -10.40
C ASP A 141 -19.45 -29.37 -10.18
N GLY A 142 -18.31 -29.50 -9.50
CA GLY A 142 -17.36 -28.42 -9.23
C GLY A 142 -17.57 -27.72 -7.88
N THR A 143 -18.67 -28.00 -7.17
CA THR A 143 -18.97 -27.40 -5.86
C THR A 143 -18.08 -27.99 -4.75
N PHE A 144 -17.88 -27.20 -3.70
CA PHE A 144 -17.22 -27.63 -2.47
C PHE A 144 -18.25 -28.02 -1.41
N ALA A 145 -17.97 -29.08 -0.67
CA ALA A 145 -18.68 -29.40 0.56
C ALA A 145 -17.74 -29.21 1.76
N LEU A 146 -18.18 -28.42 2.74
CA LEU A 146 -17.45 -28.16 3.98
C LEU A 146 -18.15 -28.87 5.13
N THR A 147 -17.40 -29.63 5.93
CA THR A 147 -17.94 -30.29 7.12
C THR A 147 -17.54 -29.50 8.36
N LEU A 148 -18.55 -29.09 9.13
CA LEU A 148 -18.34 -28.34 10.37
C LEU A 148 -18.18 -29.28 11.56
N ALA A 149 -17.53 -28.82 12.63
CA ALA A 149 -17.35 -29.59 13.86
C ALA A 149 -18.69 -29.91 14.55
N GLY A 150 -19.69 -29.04 14.41
CA GLY A 150 -21.06 -29.31 14.82
C GLY A 150 -21.78 -30.42 14.04
N GLY A 151 -21.17 -30.96 12.99
CA GLY A 151 -21.71 -32.06 12.17
C GLY A 151 -22.62 -31.62 11.02
N SER A 152 -22.84 -30.32 10.84
CA SER A 152 -23.52 -29.77 9.67
C SER A 152 -22.58 -29.68 8.47
N HIS A 153 -23.17 -29.53 7.28
CA HIS A 153 -22.44 -29.36 6.02
C HIS A 153 -22.87 -28.08 5.32
N LEU A 154 -21.92 -27.42 4.66
CA LEU A 154 -22.15 -26.26 3.79
C LEU A 154 -21.72 -26.61 2.36
N SER A 155 -22.42 -26.07 1.37
CA SER A 155 -22.09 -26.25 -0.05
C SER A 155 -21.76 -24.90 -0.68
N ALA A 156 -20.64 -24.80 -1.40
CA ALA A 156 -20.17 -23.52 -1.95
C ALA A 156 -19.59 -23.65 -3.36
N GLN A 157 -19.76 -22.64 -4.22
CA GLN A 157 -19.03 -22.57 -5.50
C GLN A 157 -17.57 -22.14 -5.32
N SER A 158 -17.33 -21.19 -4.40
CA SER A 158 -15.99 -20.71 -4.06
C SER A 158 -15.77 -20.73 -2.55
N VAL A 159 -14.55 -21.07 -2.15
CA VAL A 159 -14.13 -21.14 -0.75
C VAL A 159 -12.85 -20.33 -0.55
N VAL A 160 -12.85 -19.42 0.41
CA VAL A 160 -11.65 -18.68 0.84
C VAL A 160 -11.20 -19.19 2.20
N LEU A 161 -10.03 -19.79 2.27
CA LEU A 161 -9.40 -20.24 3.51
C LEU A 161 -8.52 -19.11 4.08
N ALA A 162 -9.13 -18.26 4.91
CA ALA A 162 -8.52 -17.13 5.61
C ALA A 162 -8.11 -17.50 7.05
N LEU A 163 -7.38 -18.62 7.20
CA LEU A 163 -7.14 -19.30 8.48
C LEU A 163 -6.16 -18.60 9.44
N GLY A 164 -5.57 -17.48 9.02
CA GLY A 164 -4.56 -16.77 9.78
C GLY A 164 -3.21 -17.48 9.80
N ASN A 165 -2.42 -17.23 10.85
CA ASN A 165 -1.07 -17.77 10.98
C ASN A 165 -1.05 -18.98 11.90
N PHE A 166 -0.36 -20.03 11.48
CA PHE A 166 -0.07 -21.19 12.30
C PHE A 166 1.25 -21.00 13.05
N THR A 167 1.29 -21.41 14.32
CA THR A 167 2.49 -21.34 15.14
C THR A 167 3.41 -22.50 14.78
N SER A 168 4.71 -22.22 14.67
CA SER A 168 5.73 -23.26 14.47
C SER A 168 6.07 -23.92 15.78
N THR A 169 6.00 -25.25 15.83
CA THR A 169 6.48 -26.07 16.95
C THR A 169 7.52 -27.04 16.39
N LEU A 170 8.80 -26.72 16.54
CA LEU A 170 9.91 -27.52 16.02
C LEU A 170 10.31 -28.63 17.00
N ASN A 171 10.03 -28.47 18.29
CA ASN A 171 10.37 -29.43 19.32
C ASN A 171 9.16 -30.31 19.67
N THR A 172 8.58 -30.97 18.66
CA THR A 172 7.36 -31.77 18.82
C THR A 172 7.52 -32.95 19.79
N HIS A 173 8.75 -33.42 20.02
CA HIS A 173 9.06 -34.44 21.02
C HIS A 173 8.85 -33.98 22.47
N LEU A 174 8.64 -32.68 22.70
CA LEU A 174 8.39 -32.10 24.02
C LEU A 174 6.91 -31.80 24.29
N LEU A 175 6.01 -32.05 23.33
CA LEU A 175 4.59 -31.64 23.43
C LEU A 175 3.86 -32.18 24.67
N ASP A 176 4.20 -33.39 25.10
CA ASP A 176 3.57 -34.05 26.24
C ASP A 176 4.27 -33.76 27.58
N GLN A 177 5.36 -32.97 27.56
CA GLN A 177 6.16 -32.72 28.75
C GLN A 177 5.61 -31.55 29.57
N PRO A 178 5.56 -31.66 30.92
CA PRO A 178 5.04 -30.62 31.78
C PRO A 178 5.93 -29.37 31.71
N GLY A 179 5.30 -28.20 31.57
CA GLY A 179 6.02 -26.92 31.48
C GLY A 179 6.52 -26.55 30.07
N PHE A 180 6.27 -27.40 29.05
CA PHE A 180 6.47 -27.03 27.65
C PHE A 180 5.27 -26.26 27.09
N PHE A 181 5.53 -25.06 26.56
CA PHE A 181 4.56 -24.24 25.84
C PHE A 181 4.94 -24.22 24.35
N PRO A 182 4.17 -24.85 23.45
CA PRO A 182 4.51 -24.97 22.02
C PRO A 182 4.41 -23.64 21.25
N SER A 183 3.89 -22.59 21.89
CA SER A 183 3.73 -21.24 21.36
C SER A 183 3.54 -20.24 22.51
N PRO A 184 3.96 -18.97 22.36
CA PRO A 184 3.61 -17.93 23.33
C PRO A 184 2.17 -17.42 23.16
N TRP A 185 1.41 -17.86 22.15
CA TRP A 185 0.08 -17.33 21.82
C TRP A 185 -1.05 -18.31 22.21
N PRO A 186 -2.12 -17.85 22.88
CA PRO A 186 -2.29 -16.51 23.44
C PRO A 186 -1.35 -16.29 24.64
N THR A 187 -0.84 -15.08 24.84
CA THR A 187 0.17 -14.82 25.89
C THR A 187 -0.37 -15.04 27.30
N SER A 188 -1.68 -14.94 27.51
CA SER A 188 -2.32 -15.24 28.79
C SER A 188 -2.07 -16.65 29.32
N GLN A 189 -1.78 -17.63 28.46
CA GLN A 189 -1.46 -18.99 28.92
C GLN A 189 -0.19 -19.02 29.80
N LEU A 190 0.71 -18.05 29.61
CA LEU A 190 1.98 -17.96 30.32
C LEU A 190 1.80 -17.52 31.79
N GLN A 191 0.60 -17.09 32.20
CA GLN A 191 0.29 -16.80 33.61
C GLN A 191 0.36 -18.03 34.51
N SER A 192 0.30 -19.23 33.92
CA SER A 192 0.47 -20.49 34.65
C SER A 192 1.91 -20.75 35.12
N ILE A 193 2.89 -20.01 34.58
CA ILE A 193 4.30 -20.12 34.97
C ILE A 193 4.50 -19.41 36.32
N PRO A 194 5.07 -20.08 37.35
CA PRO A 194 5.40 -19.45 38.62
C PRO A 194 6.30 -18.23 38.41
N THR A 195 6.07 -17.17 39.20
CA THR A 195 6.74 -15.89 39.00
C THR A 195 8.25 -15.95 39.22
N ASP A 196 8.77 -16.91 39.98
CA ASP A 196 10.18 -17.08 40.31
C ASP A 196 10.89 -18.20 39.53
N ALA A 197 10.15 -18.97 38.72
CA ALA A 197 10.72 -20.11 38.00
C ALA A 197 11.70 -19.70 36.89
N PRO A 198 12.76 -20.49 36.63
CA PRO A 198 13.59 -20.33 35.45
C PRO A 198 12.82 -20.65 34.16
N VAL A 199 12.88 -19.76 33.18
CA VAL A 199 12.18 -19.91 31.89
C VAL A 199 13.16 -19.86 30.73
N LEU A 200 13.16 -20.91 29.91
CA LEU A 200 13.85 -20.92 28.62
C LEU A 200 12.87 -20.54 27.51
N ILE A 201 13.24 -19.60 26.65
CA ILE A 201 12.44 -19.16 25.51
C ILE A 201 13.23 -19.47 24.23
N ILE A 202 12.69 -20.37 23.40
CA ILE A 202 13.33 -20.78 22.14
C ILE A 202 12.98 -19.77 21.06
N GLY A 203 13.96 -18.99 20.65
CA GLY A 203 13.83 -17.84 19.77
C GLY A 203 14.34 -16.56 20.44
N SER A 204 14.69 -15.57 19.62
CA SER A 204 15.22 -14.28 20.08
C SER A 204 14.68 -13.08 19.29
N ARG A 205 13.55 -13.28 18.60
CA ARG A 205 12.87 -12.25 17.78
C ARG A 205 11.58 -11.77 18.46
N LEU A 206 10.73 -11.07 17.71
CA LEU A 206 9.54 -10.37 18.22
C LEU A 206 8.60 -11.24 19.08
N SER A 207 8.37 -12.51 18.73
CA SER A 207 7.53 -13.40 19.56
C SER A 207 8.18 -13.76 20.90
N ALA A 208 9.50 -13.93 20.94
CA ALA A 208 10.23 -14.17 22.20
C ALA A 208 10.22 -12.91 23.08
N VAL A 209 10.37 -11.73 22.46
CA VAL A 209 10.22 -10.42 23.11
C VAL A 209 8.83 -10.27 23.70
N ASP A 210 7.78 -10.57 22.94
CA ASP A 210 6.40 -10.50 23.41
C ASP A 210 6.19 -11.43 24.63
N ALA A 211 6.74 -12.64 24.61
CA ALA A 211 6.67 -13.58 25.75
C ALA A 211 7.39 -13.05 27.01
N ALA A 212 8.64 -12.60 26.88
CA ALA A 212 9.41 -12.07 28.02
C ALA A 212 8.80 -10.79 28.61
N LEU A 213 8.33 -9.88 27.75
CA LEU A 213 7.67 -8.65 28.21
C LEU A 213 6.31 -8.95 28.84
N TYR A 214 5.60 -9.96 28.36
CA TYR A 214 4.37 -10.42 28.99
C TYR A 214 4.65 -10.96 30.41
N LEU A 215 5.60 -11.88 30.56
CA LEU A 215 6.00 -12.43 31.87
C LEU A 215 6.43 -11.33 32.83
N SER A 216 7.34 -10.45 32.42
CA SER A 216 7.82 -9.33 33.22
C SER A 216 6.69 -8.38 33.65
N LYS A 217 5.77 -8.03 32.73
CA LYS A 217 4.62 -7.17 33.04
C LYS A 217 3.65 -7.81 34.03
N ASN A 218 3.57 -9.14 34.07
CA ASN A 218 2.70 -9.89 34.97
C ASN A 218 3.43 -10.38 36.24
N GLY A 219 4.56 -9.75 36.60
CA GLY A 219 5.19 -9.95 37.91
C GLY A 219 6.20 -11.09 37.98
N HIS A 220 6.60 -11.69 36.84
CA HIS A 220 7.66 -12.68 36.82
C HIS A 220 9.01 -12.05 37.21
N THR A 221 9.66 -12.60 38.23
CA THR A 221 10.96 -12.23 38.81
C THR A 221 12.06 -13.26 38.53
N GLY A 222 11.70 -14.46 38.08
CA GLY A 222 12.63 -15.54 37.74
C GLY A 222 13.56 -15.20 36.56
N PRO A 223 14.67 -15.94 36.40
CA PRO A 223 15.58 -15.76 35.29
C PRO A 223 14.96 -16.30 33.99
N MET A 224 15.06 -15.50 32.93
CA MET A 224 14.65 -15.84 31.58
C MET A 224 15.88 -15.97 30.68
N THR A 225 15.86 -16.94 29.77
CA THR A 225 16.91 -17.10 28.76
C THR A 225 16.32 -17.22 27.36
N PHE A 226 16.73 -16.33 26.45
CA PHE A 226 16.51 -16.52 25.02
C PHE A 226 17.59 -17.44 24.45
N MET A 227 17.17 -18.51 23.80
CA MET A 227 18.06 -19.39 23.04
C MET A 227 17.70 -19.36 21.56
N SER A 228 18.66 -19.07 20.69
CA SER A 228 18.46 -19.18 19.23
C SER A 228 19.74 -19.58 18.50
N ARG A 229 19.63 -20.06 17.26
CA ARG A 229 20.81 -20.46 16.46
C ARG A 229 21.92 -19.40 16.40
N SER A 230 21.55 -18.12 16.32
CA SER A 230 22.51 -17.02 16.21
C SER A 230 22.90 -16.40 17.54
N GLY A 231 22.13 -16.63 18.61
CA GLY A 231 22.28 -15.93 19.89
C GLY A 231 22.14 -14.41 19.78
N ARG A 232 21.43 -13.89 18.76
CA ARG A 232 21.30 -12.45 18.49
C ARG A 232 19.83 -12.01 18.48
N LEU A 233 19.57 -10.79 18.93
CA LEU A 233 18.25 -10.17 18.94
C LEU A 233 17.89 -9.58 17.56
N ALA A 234 16.60 -9.35 17.30
CA ALA A 234 16.16 -8.48 16.22
C ALA A 234 16.79 -7.07 16.35
N LYS A 235 17.05 -6.40 15.22
CA LYS A 235 17.53 -4.99 15.25
C LYS A 235 16.46 -4.09 15.88
N VAL A 236 16.83 -2.90 16.33
CA VAL A 236 15.84 -1.87 16.74
C VAL A 236 15.41 -1.08 15.52
N GLN A 237 14.10 -0.83 15.38
CA GLN A 237 13.59 -0.06 14.25
C GLN A 237 13.69 1.45 14.51
N GLY A 238 14.10 2.20 13.48
CA GLY A 238 14.08 3.67 13.49
C GLY A 238 12.74 4.24 13.03
N GLU A 239 12.59 5.55 13.03
CA GLU A 239 11.40 6.20 12.49
C GLU A 239 11.27 5.96 10.97
N PRO A 240 10.04 5.88 10.42
CA PRO A 240 9.84 5.80 8.98
C PRO A 240 10.31 7.07 8.27
N GLU A 241 11.22 6.94 7.31
CA GLU A 241 11.71 8.05 6.49
C GLU A 241 11.30 7.85 5.02
N PRO A 242 11.08 8.94 4.25
CA PRO A 242 10.93 8.84 2.81
C PRO A 242 12.14 8.21 2.12
N PHE A 243 11.91 7.52 1.00
CA PHE A 243 12.98 7.00 0.15
C PHE A 243 12.96 7.68 -1.22
N PRO A 244 13.81 8.69 -1.48
CA PRO A 244 13.79 9.49 -2.72
C PRO A 244 14.03 8.70 -4.01
N ARG A 245 14.54 7.47 -3.91
CA ARG A 245 14.83 6.58 -5.04
C ARG A 245 13.92 5.36 -5.11
N ARG A 246 12.69 5.45 -4.59
CA ARG A 246 11.68 4.37 -4.66
C ARG A 246 11.51 3.81 -6.07
N TYR A 247 11.52 4.67 -7.10
CA TYR A 247 11.42 4.24 -8.51
C TYR A 247 12.50 3.23 -8.92
N THR A 248 13.68 3.23 -8.30
CA THR A 248 14.74 2.24 -8.59
C THR A 248 14.29 0.83 -8.21
N LEU A 249 13.59 0.65 -7.08
CA LEU A 249 13.10 -0.66 -6.63
C LEU A 249 12.04 -1.21 -7.59
N HIS A 250 11.16 -0.34 -8.08
CA HIS A 250 10.15 -0.73 -9.08
C HIS A 250 10.78 -1.03 -10.44
N THR A 251 11.80 -0.29 -10.84
CA THR A 251 12.59 -0.56 -12.06
C THR A 251 13.33 -1.90 -11.94
N LEU A 252 13.95 -2.17 -10.79
CA LEU A 252 14.59 -3.45 -10.51
C LEU A 252 13.60 -4.61 -10.63
N ALA A 253 12.36 -4.47 -10.16
CA ALA A 253 11.35 -5.52 -10.32
C ALA A 253 11.13 -5.88 -11.80
N ARG A 254 11.04 -4.87 -12.68
CA ARG A 254 10.92 -5.06 -14.13
C ARG A 254 12.16 -5.69 -14.76
N GLU A 255 13.35 -5.30 -14.31
CA GLU A 255 14.61 -5.89 -14.76
C GLU A 255 14.68 -7.38 -14.41
N LEU A 256 14.30 -7.75 -13.19
CA LEU A 256 14.27 -9.14 -12.72
C LEU A 256 13.22 -9.99 -13.44
N GLU A 257 12.03 -9.43 -13.69
CA GLU A 257 10.98 -10.07 -14.51
C GLU A 257 11.48 -10.36 -15.93
N SER A 258 12.33 -9.50 -16.49
CA SER A 258 12.86 -9.63 -17.84
C SER A 258 14.09 -10.55 -17.93
N ASN A 259 14.89 -10.65 -16.87
CA ASN A 259 16.07 -11.52 -16.80
C ASN A 259 16.22 -12.23 -15.44
N PRO A 260 15.45 -13.32 -15.21
CA PRO A 260 15.41 -14.03 -13.93
C PRO A 260 16.72 -14.73 -13.51
N ALA A 261 17.53 -15.17 -14.48
CA ALA A 261 18.64 -16.09 -14.24
C ALA A 261 19.73 -15.53 -13.30
N GLU A 262 20.00 -14.22 -13.39
CA GLU A 262 20.97 -13.52 -12.55
C GLU A 262 20.28 -12.74 -11.40
N GLY A 263 19.02 -13.04 -11.14
CA GLY A 263 18.14 -12.17 -10.38
C GLY A 263 18.56 -11.97 -8.92
N LEU A 264 19.07 -13.01 -8.25
CA LEU A 264 19.49 -12.91 -6.85
C LEU A 264 20.73 -12.03 -6.68
N VAL A 265 21.69 -12.12 -7.61
CA VAL A 265 22.91 -11.30 -7.59
C VAL A 265 22.54 -9.85 -7.82
N LYS A 266 21.76 -9.58 -8.87
CA LYS A 266 21.30 -8.24 -9.21
C LYS A 266 20.48 -7.60 -8.09
N LEU A 267 19.55 -8.36 -7.49
CA LEU A 267 18.77 -7.94 -6.33
C LEU A 267 19.69 -7.54 -5.17
N THR A 268 20.64 -8.40 -4.83
CA THR A 268 21.55 -8.16 -3.71
C THR A 268 22.43 -6.94 -3.96
N THR A 269 23.05 -6.83 -5.14
CA THR A 269 23.93 -5.69 -5.46
C THR A 269 23.16 -4.37 -5.46
N THR A 270 21.98 -4.32 -6.09
CA THR A 270 21.20 -3.08 -6.13
C THR A 270 20.68 -2.68 -4.76
N LEU A 271 20.24 -3.63 -3.92
CA LEU A 271 19.84 -3.30 -2.55
C LEU A 271 21.04 -2.80 -1.72
N MET A 272 22.23 -3.38 -1.89
CA MET A 272 23.43 -2.92 -1.20
C MET A 272 23.85 -1.52 -1.65
N ASP A 273 23.78 -1.21 -2.95
CA ASP A 273 24.09 0.13 -3.49
C ASP A 273 23.11 1.19 -2.96
N GLU A 274 21.82 0.89 -2.89
CA GLU A 274 20.83 1.81 -2.33
C GLU A 274 20.99 1.98 -0.81
N ILE A 275 21.36 0.91 -0.09
CA ILE A 275 21.68 0.98 1.35
C ILE A 275 22.94 1.82 1.60
N ASP A 276 23.98 1.65 0.78
CA ASP A 276 25.20 2.46 0.83
C ASP A 276 24.88 3.95 0.63
N GLY A 277 24.06 4.25 -0.37
CA GLY A 277 23.62 5.61 -0.70
C GLY A 277 22.86 6.31 0.43
N VAL A 278 21.91 5.64 1.09
CA VAL A 278 21.15 6.26 2.20
C VAL A 278 21.97 6.41 3.47
N ASN A 279 23.02 5.61 3.64
CA ASN A 279 23.92 5.68 4.80
C ASN A 279 25.17 6.54 4.55
N ASN A 280 25.33 7.11 3.35
CA ASN A 280 26.55 7.81 2.94
C ASN A 280 27.83 6.97 3.16
N GLY A 281 27.77 5.68 2.86
CA GLY A 281 28.89 4.74 3.05
C GLY A 281 29.12 4.25 4.49
N ASP A 282 28.26 4.60 5.46
CA ASP A 282 28.34 4.06 6.81
C ASP A 282 27.77 2.63 6.91
N TRP A 283 28.64 1.69 7.26
CA TRP A 283 28.32 0.27 7.47
C TRP A 283 28.49 -0.18 8.93
N THR A 284 28.66 0.73 9.88
CA THR A 284 28.87 0.39 11.30
C THR A 284 27.72 -0.41 11.91
N TRP A 285 26.50 -0.20 11.45
CA TRP A 285 25.27 -0.90 11.90
C TRP A 285 25.26 -2.42 11.63
N ILE A 286 26.10 -2.93 10.71
CA ILE A 286 26.22 -4.36 10.41
C ILE A 286 27.28 -5.06 11.28
N GLN A 287 28.11 -4.30 12.00
CA GLN A 287 29.23 -4.82 12.77
C GLN A 287 28.76 -5.79 13.86
N LYS A 288 29.64 -6.76 14.19
CA LYS A 288 29.42 -7.67 15.30
C LYS A 288 29.86 -7.00 16.59
N TYR A 289 29.03 -7.08 17.62
CA TYR A 289 29.35 -6.60 18.96
C TYR A 289 29.82 -7.75 19.86
N ALA A 290 30.48 -7.41 20.95
CA ALA A 290 31.02 -8.37 21.92
C ALA A 290 29.94 -9.16 22.68
N SER A 291 28.71 -8.63 22.78
CA SER A 291 27.57 -9.33 23.39
C SER A 291 26.24 -8.85 22.80
N PRO A 292 25.16 -9.65 22.88
CA PRO A 292 23.82 -9.23 22.46
C PRO A 292 23.33 -7.98 23.22
N LYS A 293 23.73 -7.82 24.49
CA LYS A 293 23.43 -6.64 25.30
C LYS A 293 24.08 -5.38 24.73
N ALA A 294 25.36 -5.47 24.36
CA ALA A 294 26.08 -4.35 23.76
C ALA A 294 25.50 -3.97 22.38
N GLU A 295 25.11 -4.97 21.58
CA GLU A 295 24.43 -4.74 20.30
C GLU A 295 23.09 -4.03 20.48
N LEU A 296 22.24 -4.49 21.40
CA LEU A 296 20.93 -3.88 21.66
C LEU A 296 21.06 -2.42 22.12
N ARG A 297 22.07 -2.12 22.97
CA ARG A 297 22.33 -0.75 23.42
C ARG A 297 22.75 0.16 22.26
N ALA A 298 23.62 -0.31 21.37
CA ALA A 298 24.05 0.45 20.20
C ALA A 298 22.88 0.67 19.21
N ASP A 299 22.07 -0.37 18.96
CA ASP A 299 20.90 -0.28 18.09
C ASP A 299 19.85 0.70 18.64
N LEU A 300 19.64 0.69 19.97
CA LEU A 300 18.75 1.63 20.62
C LEU A 300 19.24 3.08 20.50
N CYS A 301 20.54 3.30 20.70
CA CYS A 301 21.17 4.62 20.53
C CYS A 301 20.98 5.13 19.10
N ALA A 302 21.31 4.29 18.11
CA ALA A 302 21.15 4.64 16.70
C ALA A 302 19.69 4.96 16.34
N ALA A 303 18.72 4.18 16.83
CA ALA A 303 17.30 4.44 16.60
C ALA A 303 16.82 5.75 17.23
N GLN A 304 17.29 6.09 18.44
CA GLN A 304 16.94 7.33 19.14
C GLN A 304 17.59 8.56 18.52
N GLU A 305 18.78 8.43 17.93
CA GLU A 305 19.51 9.49 17.24
C GLU A 305 19.08 9.68 15.78
N GLY A 306 18.23 8.80 15.24
CA GLY A 306 17.79 8.84 13.85
C GLY A 306 18.77 8.23 12.85
N ASN A 307 19.77 7.47 13.30
CA ASN A 307 20.86 6.92 12.48
C ASN A 307 20.54 5.53 11.88
N VAL A 308 19.26 5.24 11.56
CA VAL A 308 18.80 3.92 11.08
C VAL A 308 18.33 3.99 9.61
N HIS A 309 19.05 4.76 8.79
CA HIS A 309 18.67 5.05 7.40
C HIS A 309 18.62 3.80 6.50
N TRP A 310 19.50 2.80 6.72
CA TRP A 310 19.49 1.53 5.97
C TRP A 310 18.12 0.83 5.95
N GLN A 311 17.34 0.99 7.01
CA GLN A 311 16.04 0.33 7.14
C GLN A 311 15.02 0.92 6.16
N THR A 312 15.20 2.17 5.74
CA THR A 312 14.33 2.86 4.78
C THR A 312 14.27 2.13 3.44
N VAL A 313 15.40 1.62 2.93
CA VAL A 313 15.45 0.80 1.70
C VAL A 313 14.64 -0.49 1.89
N LEU A 314 14.88 -1.22 2.99
CA LEU A 314 14.17 -2.47 3.26
C LEU A 314 12.66 -2.27 3.40
N ARG A 315 12.21 -1.20 4.06
CA ARG A 315 10.78 -0.85 4.18
C ARG A 315 10.14 -0.62 2.81
N HIS A 316 10.82 0.13 1.94
CA HIS A 316 10.29 0.47 0.60
C HIS A 316 10.31 -0.69 -0.40
N THR A 317 10.93 -1.84 -0.06
CA THR A 317 10.74 -3.07 -0.84
C THR A 317 9.39 -3.75 -0.62
N ALA A 318 8.63 -3.42 0.44
CA ALA A 318 7.33 -4.04 0.74
C ALA A 318 6.36 -4.20 -0.46
N PRO A 319 6.15 -3.19 -1.33
CA PRO A 319 5.27 -3.33 -2.49
C PRO A 319 5.81 -4.23 -3.62
N VAL A 320 7.12 -4.51 -3.66
CA VAL A 320 7.79 -5.16 -4.81
C VAL A 320 8.49 -6.47 -4.45
N ILE A 321 8.67 -6.77 -3.17
CA ILE A 321 9.43 -7.94 -2.71
C ILE A 321 8.85 -9.27 -3.20
N GLU A 322 7.53 -9.38 -3.31
CA GLU A 322 6.90 -10.61 -3.82
C GLU A 322 7.20 -10.81 -5.30
N ARG A 323 7.32 -9.72 -6.07
CA ARG A 323 7.71 -9.77 -7.48
C ARG A 323 9.16 -10.20 -7.62
N TYR A 324 10.05 -9.68 -6.76
CA TYR A 324 11.44 -10.15 -6.70
C TYR A 324 11.48 -11.65 -6.45
N TRP A 325 10.79 -12.11 -5.41
CA TRP A 325 10.76 -13.51 -5.00
C TRP A 325 10.20 -14.43 -6.09
N HIS A 326 9.05 -14.08 -6.66
CA HIS A 326 8.37 -14.87 -7.68
C HIS A 326 9.21 -15.08 -8.93
N CYS A 327 10.04 -14.09 -9.30
CA CYS A 327 10.92 -14.19 -10.46
C CYS A 327 12.20 -14.97 -10.16
N LEU A 328 12.59 -15.19 -8.90
CA LEU A 328 13.82 -15.92 -8.62
C LEU A 328 13.69 -17.40 -9.02
N PRO A 329 14.68 -17.98 -9.72
CA PRO A 329 14.76 -19.42 -9.91
C PRO A 329 14.69 -20.16 -8.58
N LEU A 330 14.15 -21.38 -8.59
CA LEU A 330 13.93 -22.16 -7.37
C LEU A 330 15.24 -22.41 -6.60
N GLU A 331 16.36 -22.58 -7.29
CA GLU A 331 17.70 -22.73 -6.69
C GLU A 331 18.12 -21.45 -5.95
N SER A 332 17.77 -20.28 -6.49
CA SER A 332 18.04 -18.99 -5.85
C SER A 332 17.14 -18.77 -4.63
N GLN A 333 15.86 -19.15 -4.71
CA GLN A 333 14.95 -19.14 -3.56
C GLN A 333 15.48 -20.06 -2.44
N GLN A 334 15.90 -21.28 -2.76
CA GLN A 334 16.51 -22.22 -1.83
C GLN A 334 17.78 -21.68 -1.17
N LEU A 335 18.68 -21.10 -1.98
CA LEU A 335 19.90 -20.47 -1.49
C LEU A 335 19.58 -19.32 -0.52
N PHE A 336 18.61 -18.48 -0.88
CA PHE A 336 18.15 -17.39 -0.02
C PHE A 336 17.60 -17.90 1.30
N MET A 337 16.71 -18.90 1.28
CA MET A 337 16.13 -19.49 2.49
C MET A 337 17.21 -20.09 3.41
N THR A 338 18.21 -20.72 2.82
CA THR A 338 19.29 -21.39 3.56
C THR A 338 20.30 -20.41 4.15
N LYS A 339 20.71 -19.37 3.40
CA LYS A 339 21.84 -18.51 3.76
C LYS A 339 21.44 -17.12 4.26
N PHE A 340 20.37 -16.55 3.72
CA PHE A 340 20.05 -15.12 3.88
C PHE A 340 18.76 -14.85 4.65
N PHE A 341 17.84 -15.81 4.76
CA PHE A 341 16.56 -15.61 5.44
C PHE A 341 16.68 -15.16 6.90
N THR A 342 17.57 -15.77 7.68
CA THR A 342 17.72 -15.42 9.10
C THR A 342 18.24 -13.98 9.28
N PRO A 343 19.34 -13.56 8.60
CA PRO A 343 19.72 -12.15 8.55
C PRO A 343 18.59 -11.24 8.04
N TRP A 344 17.96 -11.59 6.91
CA TRP A 344 16.89 -10.81 6.29
C TRP A 344 15.78 -10.48 7.29
N MET A 345 15.23 -11.49 7.96
CA MET A 345 14.15 -11.32 8.91
C MET A 345 14.55 -10.46 10.11
N ARG A 346 15.83 -10.51 10.50
CA ARG A 346 16.35 -9.75 11.63
C ARG A 346 16.45 -8.25 11.34
N TYR A 347 16.87 -7.87 10.14
CA TYR A 347 16.98 -6.47 9.72
C TYR A 347 15.62 -5.90 9.30
N ARG A 348 14.77 -6.70 8.64
CA ARG A 348 13.46 -6.27 8.19
C ARG A 348 12.47 -6.06 9.33
N HIS A 349 12.39 -6.99 10.27
CA HIS A 349 11.42 -6.96 11.36
C HIS A 349 12.07 -6.50 12.65
N GLY A 350 12.38 -5.20 12.70
CA GLY A 350 12.99 -4.56 13.86
C GLY A 350 12.02 -4.42 15.03
N MET A 351 12.56 -4.44 16.24
CA MET A 351 11.84 -4.25 17.50
C MET A 351 11.51 -2.76 17.71
N PRO A 352 10.28 -2.40 18.14
CA PRO A 352 9.96 -1.04 18.57
C PRO A 352 10.91 -0.56 19.67
N VAL A 353 11.28 0.73 19.62
CA VAL A 353 12.17 1.38 20.61
C VAL A 353 11.70 1.13 22.04
N GLN A 354 10.39 1.19 22.30
CA GLN A 354 9.82 0.98 23.64
C GLN A 354 10.03 -0.45 24.14
N ASN A 355 9.96 -1.46 23.26
CA ASN A 355 10.22 -2.85 23.62
C ASN A 355 11.72 -3.11 23.78
N ALA A 356 12.55 -2.50 22.93
CA ALA A 356 14.01 -2.59 23.02
C ALA A 356 14.53 -2.04 24.35
N GLN A 357 13.98 -0.91 24.82
CA GLN A 357 14.30 -0.35 26.15
C GLN A 357 13.97 -1.31 27.28
N LYS A 358 12.79 -1.94 27.25
CA LYS A 358 12.37 -2.90 28.29
C LYS A 358 13.23 -4.15 28.29
N ILE A 359 13.50 -4.72 27.11
CA ILE A 359 14.39 -5.88 26.97
C ILE A 359 15.80 -5.55 27.47
N LEU A 360 16.34 -4.38 27.11
CA LEU A 360 17.64 -3.93 27.61
C LEU A 360 17.64 -3.84 29.14
N GLY A 361 16.59 -3.29 29.74
CA GLY A 361 16.42 -3.23 31.19
C GLY A 361 16.46 -4.62 31.86
N LEU A 362 15.77 -5.61 31.28
CA LEU A 362 15.81 -7.01 31.75
C LEU A 362 17.20 -7.63 31.62
N MET A 363 17.95 -7.28 30.57
CA MET A 363 19.33 -7.75 30.39
C MET A 363 20.34 -7.03 31.30
N GLU A 364 20.06 -5.80 31.71
CA GLU A 364 20.87 -5.02 32.64
C GLU A 364 20.67 -5.48 34.09
N SER A 365 19.44 -5.84 34.46
CA SER A 365 19.14 -6.47 35.75
C SER A 365 19.57 -7.93 35.85
N SER A 366 20.15 -8.49 34.78
CA SER A 366 20.50 -9.91 34.64
C SER A 366 19.31 -10.87 34.76
N GLN A 367 18.09 -10.37 34.63
CA GLN A 367 16.89 -11.18 34.59
C GLN A 367 16.74 -11.89 33.23
N LEU A 368 17.23 -11.29 32.14
CA LEU A 368 17.20 -11.89 30.81
C LEU A 368 18.60 -12.09 30.25
N SER A 369 18.89 -13.30 29.80
CA SER A 369 20.10 -13.63 29.03
C SER A 369 19.76 -14.03 27.59
N VAL A 370 20.71 -13.89 26.66
CA VAL A 370 20.56 -14.29 25.26
C VAL A 370 21.77 -15.13 24.88
N VAL A 371 21.53 -16.37 24.46
CA VAL A 371 22.57 -17.36 24.17
C VAL A 371 22.34 -18.01 22.81
N ALA A 372 23.43 -18.49 22.19
CA ALA A 372 23.32 -19.32 21.01
C ALA A 372 23.12 -20.80 21.41
N GLY A 373 22.19 -21.49 20.77
CA GLY A 373 21.90 -22.90 21.03
C GLY A 373 20.88 -23.44 20.03
N GLU A 374 20.85 -24.76 19.88
CA GLU A 374 20.05 -25.44 18.83
C GLU A 374 19.21 -26.61 19.32
N ALA A 375 19.49 -27.15 20.51
CA ALA A 375 18.83 -28.37 21.00
C ALA A 375 18.37 -28.21 22.45
N VAL A 376 17.17 -28.70 22.70
CA VAL A 376 16.58 -28.89 24.03
C VAL A 376 16.03 -30.30 24.13
N HIS A 377 16.24 -30.94 25.27
CA HIS A 377 15.66 -32.25 25.57
C HIS A 377 15.07 -32.24 26.98
N TRP A 378 14.21 -33.21 27.23
CA TRP A 378 13.65 -33.49 28.54
C TRP A 378 14.56 -34.50 29.25
N ASP A 379 14.85 -34.23 30.51
CA ASP A 379 15.52 -35.15 31.41
C ASP A 379 14.46 -35.83 32.29
N ASP A 380 14.28 -37.13 32.10
CA ASP A 380 13.27 -37.92 32.83
C ASP A 380 13.61 -38.13 34.32
N ASP A 381 14.90 -38.13 34.67
CA ASP A 381 15.36 -38.37 36.04
C ASP A 381 15.15 -37.13 36.91
N GLU A 382 15.46 -35.95 36.36
CA GLU A 382 15.36 -34.66 37.05
C GLU A 382 14.01 -33.96 36.82
N GLY A 383 13.25 -34.36 35.81
CA GLY A 383 11.96 -33.76 35.46
C GLY A 383 12.08 -32.31 34.99
N ILE A 384 13.12 -32.01 34.21
CA ILE A 384 13.44 -30.65 33.73
C ILE A 384 13.88 -30.67 32.26
N PHE A 385 13.89 -29.50 31.63
CA PHE A 385 14.45 -29.31 30.30
C PHE A 385 15.93 -28.94 30.38
N ILE A 386 16.75 -29.59 29.55
CA ILE A 386 18.18 -29.29 29.40
C ILE A 386 18.44 -28.81 27.97
N ALA A 387 18.89 -27.56 27.85
CA ALA A 387 19.27 -26.94 26.59
C ALA A 387 20.79 -26.85 26.44
N GLN A 388 21.29 -27.25 25.27
CA GLN A 388 22.71 -27.19 24.94
C GLN A 388 23.04 -25.85 24.27
N THR A 389 23.84 -25.03 24.92
CA THR A 389 24.13 -23.66 24.47
C THR A 389 25.63 -23.35 24.45
N THR A 390 26.00 -22.27 23.78
CA THR A 390 27.39 -21.76 23.79
C THR A 390 27.86 -21.28 25.16
N ALA A 391 26.94 -21.06 26.10
CA ALA A 391 27.25 -20.68 27.48
C ALA A 391 27.33 -21.89 28.43
N GLY A 392 27.17 -23.11 27.92
CA GLY A 392 27.03 -24.34 28.71
C GLY A 392 25.58 -24.87 28.70
N PRO A 393 25.32 -26.00 29.37
CA PRO A 393 23.97 -26.51 29.53
C PRO A 393 23.13 -25.55 30.38
N ILE A 394 21.88 -25.35 29.98
CA ILE A 394 20.89 -24.55 30.71
C ILE A 394 19.75 -25.46 31.12
N GLU A 395 19.50 -25.49 32.42
CA GLU A 395 18.38 -26.18 33.04
C GLU A 395 17.19 -25.22 33.18
N ALA A 396 16.00 -25.66 32.79
CA ALA A 396 14.77 -24.90 32.94
C ALA A 396 13.59 -25.82 33.25
N ALA A 397 12.71 -25.41 34.16
CA ALA A 397 11.46 -26.10 34.43
C ALA A 397 10.36 -25.76 33.41
N TYR A 398 10.49 -24.62 32.73
CA TYR A 398 9.52 -24.14 31.75
C TYR A 398 10.22 -23.72 30.45
N VAL A 399 9.66 -24.15 29.32
CA VAL A 399 10.16 -23.85 27.98
C VAL A 399 9.04 -23.24 27.16
N ILE A 400 9.29 -22.08 26.54
CA ILE A 400 8.35 -21.42 25.63
C ILE A 400 8.93 -21.44 24.22
N GLU A 401 8.24 -22.07 23.28
CA GLU A 401 8.66 -22.09 21.88
C GLU A 401 8.16 -20.86 21.11
N ALA A 402 9.07 -19.95 20.76
CA ALA A 402 8.81 -18.71 20.03
C ALA A 402 9.52 -18.69 18.65
N THR A 403 9.44 -19.80 17.91
CA THR A 403 10.18 -20.02 16.65
C THR A 403 9.52 -19.38 15.42
N GLY A 404 8.31 -18.86 15.55
CA GLY A 404 7.62 -18.04 14.55
C GLY A 404 6.43 -18.75 13.92
N GLN A 405 6.24 -18.51 12.62
CA GLN A 405 5.08 -19.02 11.86
C GLN A 405 5.44 -20.26 11.06
N GLU A 406 4.56 -21.25 11.10
CA GLU A 406 4.64 -22.44 10.24
C GLU A 406 4.03 -22.15 8.87
N CYS A 407 4.66 -22.70 7.84
CA CYS A 407 4.08 -22.76 6.50
C CYS A 407 4.22 -24.15 5.85
N HIS A 408 5.02 -25.06 6.39
CA HIS A 408 5.14 -26.41 5.86
C HIS A 408 3.87 -27.17 6.19
N LEU A 409 3.10 -27.51 5.15
CA LEU A 409 1.74 -28.03 5.29
C LEU A 409 1.70 -29.33 6.10
N ASP A 410 2.73 -30.17 6.02
CA ASP A 410 2.90 -31.40 6.79
C ASP A 410 3.03 -31.18 8.31
N ARG A 411 3.40 -29.96 8.74
CA ARG A 411 3.60 -29.60 10.15
C ARG A 411 2.46 -28.77 10.72
N ILE A 412 1.52 -28.34 9.89
CA ILE A 412 0.38 -27.52 10.34
C ILE A 412 -0.67 -28.45 11.00
N PRO A 413 -0.98 -28.27 12.29
CA PRO A 413 -1.93 -29.11 13.01
C PRO A 413 -3.38 -28.65 12.77
N SER A 414 -3.80 -28.54 11.50
CA SER A 414 -5.16 -28.16 11.11
C SER A 414 -5.82 -29.31 10.34
N PRO A 415 -6.89 -29.93 10.86
CA PRO A 415 -7.63 -30.99 10.16
C PRO A 415 -8.05 -30.59 8.75
N LEU A 416 -8.52 -29.35 8.59
CA LEU A 416 -8.93 -28.78 7.30
C LEU A 416 -7.77 -28.72 6.30
N VAL A 417 -6.62 -28.18 6.70
CA VAL A 417 -5.43 -28.10 5.83
C VAL A 417 -4.96 -29.50 5.46
N GLN A 418 -4.88 -30.41 6.45
CA GLN A 418 -4.48 -31.80 6.21
C GLN A 418 -5.45 -32.52 5.27
N SER A 419 -6.75 -32.23 5.38
CA SER A 419 -7.74 -32.81 4.47
C SER A 419 -7.60 -32.27 3.05
N ALA A 420 -7.47 -30.95 2.89
CA ALA A 420 -7.26 -30.32 1.59
C ALA A 420 -6.02 -30.88 0.87
N VAL A 421 -4.91 -31.10 1.59
CA VAL A 421 -3.70 -31.72 1.04
C VAL A 421 -3.94 -33.19 0.68
N ARG A 422 -4.50 -33.99 1.60
CA ARG A 422 -4.73 -35.43 1.39
C ARG A 422 -5.65 -35.71 0.20
N LYS A 423 -6.65 -34.85 0.00
CA LYS A 423 -7.62 -34.94 -1.10
C LYS A 423 -7.13 -34.28 -2.39
N GLY A 424 -5.90 -33.77 -2.42
CA GLY A 424 -5.28 -33.16 -3.60
C GLY A 424 -5.86 -31.79 -3.99
N LEU A 425 -6.60 -31.14 -3.09
CA LEU A 425 -7.14 -29.80 -3.33
C LEU A 425 -6.05 -28.71 -3.20
N PHE A 426 -5.07 -28.96 -2.32
CA PHE A 426 -3.88 -28.15 -2.16
C PHE A 426 -2.62 -28.89 -2.64
N THR A 427 -1.90 -28.25 -3.57
CA THR A 427 -0.56 -28.68 -3.98
C THR A 427 0.48 -27.99 -3.08
N PRO A 428 1.38 -28.71 -2.40
CA PRO A 428 2.45 -28.08 -1.62
C PRO A 428 3.46 -27.35 -2.50
N HIS A 429 3.83 -26.12 -2.14
CA HIS A 429 4.90 -25.37 -2.80
C HIS A 429 6.28 -25.77 -2.23
N PRO A 430 7.35 -25.89 -3.06
CA PRO A 430 8.67 -26.33 -2.58
C PRO A 430 9.26 -25.49 -1.44
N MET A 431 9.01 -24.18 -1.45
CA MET A 431 9.43 -23.23 -0.39
C MET A 431 8.47 -23.15 0.81
N GLY A 432 7.55 -24.13 0.91
CA GLY A 432 6.50 -24.23 1.92
C GLY A 432 5.24 -23.47 1.56
N GLY A 433 4.12 -23.82 2.18
CA GLY A 433 2.79 -23.32 1.83
C GLY A 433 2.15 -24.09 0.68
N VAL A 434 1.03 -23.57 0.20
CA VAL A 434 0.27 -24.02 -0.96
C VAL A 434 0.80 -23.30 -2.20
N ASP A 435 0.94 -24.04 -3.30
CA ASP A 435 1.16 -23.50 -4.63
C ASP A 435 -0.14 -22.85 -5.13
N VAL A 436 -0.12 -21.54 -5.21
CA VAL A 436 -1.23 -20.71 -5.65
C VAL A 436 -0.82 -19.91 -6.87
N ASP A 437 -1.80 -19.59 -7.71
CA ASP A 437 -1.63 -18.59 -8.76
C ASP A 437 -1.18 -17.27 -8.13
N PHE A 438 -0.09 -16.71 -8.67
CA PHE A 438 0.51 -15.50 -8.11
C PHE A 438 -0.49 -14.35 -8.12
N ASP A 439 -1.35 -14.23 -9.13
CA ASP A 439 -2.21 -13.06 -9.35
C ASP A 439 -3.55 -13.08 -8.63
N THR A 440 -4.08 -14.27 -8.35
CA THR A 440 -5.41 -14.46 -7.78
C THR A 440 -5.38 -15.14 -6.41
N LEU A 441 -4.25 -15.74 -6.02
CA LEU A 441 -4.13 -16.62 -4.86
C LEU A 441 -5.06 -17.85 -4.91
N CYS A 442 -5.59 -18.18 -6.09
CA CYS A 442 -6.33 -19.43 -6.31
C CYS A 442 -5.36 -20.60 -6.21
N ALA A 443 -5.71 -21.63 -5.45
CA ALA A 443 -4.99 -22.90 -5.45
C ALA A 443 -5.14 -23.59 -6.83
N SER A 444 -4.40 -24.69 -7.02
CA SER A 444 -4.52 -25.57 -8.18
C SER A 444 -5.95 -26.07 -8.43
N THR A 445 -6.78 -26.08 -7.39
CA THR A 445 -8.22 -26.35 -7.48
C THR A 445 -9.00 -25.05 -7.73
N PRO A 446 -9.67 -24.89 -8.89
CA PRO A 446 -10.45 -23.69 -9.18
C PRO A 446 -11.55 -23.43 -8.15
N GLY A 447 -11.67 -22.18 -7.72
CA GLY A 447 -12.65 -21.75 -6.71
C GLY A 447 -12.17 -21.88 -5.26
N LEU A 448 -11.01 -22.50 -5.01
CA LEU A 448 -10.41 -22.57 -3.68
C LEU A 448 -9.26 -21.56 -3.57
N TYR A 449 -9.38 -20.63 -2.63
CA TYR A 449 -8.41 -19.56 -2.39
C TYR A 449 -7.81 -19.67 -0.99
N THR A 450 -6.57 -19.22 -0.82
CA THR A 450 -5.91 -19.16 0.49
C THR A 450 -4.92 -18.00 0.55
N MET A 451 -4.57 -17.54 1.75
CA MET A 451 -3.66 -16.40 1.95
C MET A 451 -2.91 -16.48 3.27
N GLY A 452 -2.04 -15.50 3.54
CA GLY A 452 -1.25 -15.45 4.78
C GLY A 452 -0.12 -16.47 4.76
N SER A 453 0.21 -17.08 5.90
CA SER A 453 1.36 -18.00 5.99
C SER A 453 1.25 -19.20 5.05
N LEU A 454 0.04 -19.59 4.65
CA LEU A 454 -0.20 -20.66 3.69
C LEU A 454 0.27 -20.33 2.27
N THR A 455 0.53 -19.07 1.91
CA THR A 455 1.01 -18.70 0.56
C THR A 455 2.46 -18.21 0.55
N ARG A 456 3.20 -18.45 1.65
CA ARG A 456 4.60 -18.02 1.83
C ARG A 456 5.52 -18.54 0.72
N GLY A 457 5.27 -19.72 0.17
CA GLY A 457 6.06 -20.27 -0.92
C GLY A 457 6.02 -19.42 -2.18
N THR A 458 4.82 -19.01 -2.59
CA THR A 458 4.60 -18.18 -3.78
C THR A 458 4.93 -16.71 -3.53
N HIS A 459 4.59 -16.16 -2.37
CA HIS A 459 4.64 -14.72 -2.11
C HIS A 459 5.77 -14.26 -1.19
N PHE A 460 6.36 -15.15 -0.40
CA PHE A 460 7.41 -14.88 0.61
C PHE A 460 7.00 -13.91 1.74
N TYR A 461 6.61 -12.67 1.41
CA TYR A 461 6.28 -11.61 2.34
C TYR A 461 4.78 -11.52 2.61
N VAL A 462 4.28 -12.40 3.48
CA VAL A 462 2.83 -12.62 3.69
C VAL A 462 2.30 -12.17 5.04
N SER A 463 3.18 -11.84 5.99
CA SER A 463 2.80 -11.64 7.40
C SER A 463 2.40 -10.20 7.75
N ALA A 464 2.63 -9.25 6.85
CA ALA A 464 2.36 -7.84 7.07
C ALA A 464 0.90 -7.51 6.69
N ILE A 465 0.27 -6.58 7.42
CA ILE A 465 -1.15 -6.27 7.23
C ILE A 465 -1.43 -5.60 5.88
N ASP A 466 -0.55 -4.70 5.43
CA ASP A 466 -0.62 -4.11 4.09
C ASP A 466 -0.59 -5.18 2.98
N ARG A 467 0.21 -6.23 3.14
CA ARG A 467 0.24 -7.38 2.22
C ARG A 467 -1.00 -8.25 2.34
N THR A 468 -1.49 -8.46 3.56
CA THR A 468 -2.75 -9.17 3.80
C THR A 468 -3.91 -8.47 3.07
N ALA A 469 -4.00 -7.15 3.16
CA ALA A 469 -5.00 -6.35 2.45
C ALA A 469 -4.84 -6.47 0.93
N ALA A 470 -3.61 -6.41 0.41
CA ALA A 470 -3.35 -6.57 -1.03
C ALA A 470 -3.72 -7.97 -1.57
N HIS A 471 -3.43 -9.03 -0.80
CA HIS A 471 -3.83 -10.41 -1.15
C HIS A 471 -5.33 -10.61 -1.09
N ALA A 472 -5.98 -10.07 -0.05
CA ALA A 472 -7.43 -10.07 0.06
C ALA A 472 -8.09 -9.36 -1.12
N ALA A 473 -7.51 -8.25 -1.58
CA ALA A 473 -8.02 -7.52 -2.73
C ALA A 473 -7.99 -8.34 -4.02
N ARG A 474 -6.89 -9.08 -4.26
CA ARG A 474 -6.74 -9.98 -5.41
C ARG A 474 -7.72 -11.15 -5.38
N ILE A 475 -7.92 -11.76 -4.21
CA ILE A 475 -8.92 -12.82 -4.02
C ILE A 475 -10.33 -12.29 -4.32
N ALA A 476 -10.69 -11.15 -3.73
CA ALA A 476 -12.01 -10.55 -3.94
C ALA A 476 -12.24 -10.12 -5.40
N ASP A 477 -11.23 -9.57 -6.07
CA ASP A 477 -11.26 -9.30 -7.51
C ASP A 477 -11.54 -10.59 -8.32
N ALA A 478 -10.82 -11.68 -8.02
CA ALA A 478 -11.03 -12.97 -8.69
C ALA A 478 -12.44 -13.54 -8.47
N LEU A 479 -12.96 -13.44 -7.24
CA LEU A 479 -14.32 -13.90 -6.87
C LEU A 479 -15.43 -13.19 -7.66
N VAL A 480 -15.23 -11.93 -8.05
CA VAL A 480 -16.21 -11.17 -8.86
C VAL A 480 -15.86 -11.16 -10.35
N GLY A 481 -14.89 -11.95 -10.79
CA GLY A 481 -14.47 -12.05 -12.19
C GLY A 481 -13.74 -10.82 -12.72
N GLU A 482 -13.13 -10.02 -11.86
CA GLU A 482 -12.27 -8.91 -12.27
C GLU A 482 -10.90 -9.45 -12.70
N PRO A 483 -10.39 -9.09 -13.91
CA PRO A 483 -9.04 -9.46 -14.31
C PRO A 483 -8.00 -8.90 -13.33
N PRO A 484 -6.90 -9.63 -13.06
CA PRO A 484 -5.84 -9.13 -12.20
C PRO A 484 -5.29 -7.79 -12.68
N ALA A 485 -5.06 -6.88 -11.74
CA ALA A 485 -4.40 -5.60 -12.02
C ALA A 485 -2.88 -5.77 -12.01
N ARG A 486 -2.22 -5.42 -13.10
CA ARG A 486 -0.75 -5.38 -13.18
C ARG A 486 -0.22 -4.02 -12.72
N PRO A 487 0.90 -3.98 -11.96
CA PRO A 487 1.61 -2.73 -11.69
C PRO A 487 2.03 -2.06 -13.01
N LEU A 488 1.71 -0.78 -13.18
CA LEU A 488 2.10 0.01 -14.33
C LEU A 488 3.20 1.00 -13.97
N HIS A 489 4.15 1.20 -14.88
CA HIS A 489 5.05 2.34 -14.86
C HIS A 489 4.47 3.45 -15.74
N ILE A 490 4.15 4.58 -15.13
CA ILE A 490 3.31 5.61 -15.76
C ILE A 490 4.13 6.88 -15.94
N ALA A 491 4.35 7.30 -17.18
CA ALA A 491 4.94 8.59 -17.49
C ALA A 491 3.85 9.67 -17.37
N ILE A 492 4.06 10.67 -16.52
CA ILE A 492 3.21 11.86 -16.43
C ILE A 492 4.00 13.03 -17.00
N PHE A 493 3.58 13.48 -18.17
CA PHE A 493 4.11 14.67 -18.83
C PHE A 493 3.40 15.89 -18.26
N LEU A 494 4.16 16.72 -17.55
CA LEU A 494 3.65 17.88 -16.83
C LEU A 494 3.89 19.16 -17.61
N GLY A 495 2.79 19.87 -17.89
CA GLY A 495 2.83 21.25 -18.38
C GLY A 495 3.33 22.24 -17.32
N SER A 496 3.53 23.48 -17.76
CA SER A 496 4.00 24.58 -16.90
C SER A 496 2.89 25.35 -16.18
N ASP A 497 1.64 24.94 -16.35
CA ASP A 497 0.45 25.55 -15.75
C ASP A 497 0.14 24.99 -14.35
N VAL A 498 -0.54 25.79 -13.53
CA VAL A 498 -0.92 25.41 -12.16
C VAL A 498 -1.81 24.17 -12.12
N ALA A 499 -2.76 24.00 -13.06
CA ALA A 499 -3.71 22.89 -13.01
C ALA A 499 -3.01 21.53 -13.18
N SER A 500 -2.03 21.43 -14.08
CA SER A 500 -1.17 20.26 -14.25
C SER A 500 -0.45 19.89 -12.96
N HIS A 501 0.09 20.88 -12.23
CA HIS A 501 0.78 20.66 -10.95
C HIS A 501 -0.18 20.24 -9.83
N LEU A 502 -1.38 20.83 -9.75
CA LEU A 502 -2.44 20.43 -8.80
C LEU A 502 -2.86 18.98 -9.04
N MET A 503 -3.12 18.61 -10.30
CA MET A 503 -3.48 17.24 -10.68
C MET A 503 -2.37 16.25 -10.36
N ALA A 504 -1.11 16.57 -10.68
CA ALA A 504 0.03 15.72 -10.36
C ALA A 504 0.14 15.44 -8.86
N SER A 505 -0.06 16.47 -8.04
CA SER A 505 -0.04 16.36 -6.58
C SER A 505 -1.08 15.39 -6.04
N ASP A 506 -2.24 15.27 -6.69
CA ASP A 506 -3.31 14.35 -6.27
C ASP A 506 -3.18 12.97 -6.94
N LEU A 507 -2.65 12.91 -8.17
CA LEU A 507 -2.47 11.66 -8.93
C LEU A 507 -1.37 10.79 -8.33
N VAL A 508 -0.19 11.36 -8.05
CA VAL A 508 0.99 10.60 -7.60
C VAL A 508 0.72 9.70 -6.39
N PRO A 509 0.21 10.22 -5.24
CA PRO A 509 -0.05 9.37 -4.08
C PRO A 509 -1.12 8.31 -4.33
N ARG A 510 -2.16 8.63 -5.13
CA ARG A 510 -3.24 7.68 -5.47
C ARG A 510 -2.74 6.55 -6.38
N LEU A 511 -1.93 6.87 -7.38
CA LEU A 511 -1.30 5.86 -8.25
C LEU A 511 -0.39 4.93 -7.46
N LEU A 512 0.40 5.47 -6.52
CA LEU A 512 1.26 4.67 -5.65
C LEU A 512 0.47 3.76 -4.70
N ALA A 513 -0.68 4.23 -4.22
CA ALA A 513 -1.60 3.46 -3.38
C ALA A 513 -2.24 2.29 -4.13
N GLU A 514 -2.52 2.46 -5.42
CA GLU A 514 -2.99 1.39 -6.33
C GLU A 514 -1.84 0.47 -6.84
N GLY A 515 -0.62 0.66 -6.35
CA GLY A 515 0.53 -0.17 -6.69
C GLY A 515 1.21 0.19 -8.02
N HIS A 516 0.90 1.33 -8.62
CA HIS A 516 1.55 1.84 -9.82
C HIS A 516 2.77 2.72 -9.48
N MET A 517 3.70 2.87 -10.42
CA MET A 517 4.91 3.69 -10.27
C MET A 517 4.88 4.88 -11.24
N PRO A 518 4.56 6.10 -10.77
CA PRO A 518 4.62 7.30 -11.60
C PRO A 518 6.04 7.83 -11.79
N PHE A 519 6.32 8.32 -13.00
CA PHE A 519 7.54 9.00 -13.42
C PHE A 519 7.15 10.37 -13.99
N LEU A 520 7.64 11.45 -13.39
CA LEU A 520 7.30 12.81 -13.78
C LEU A 520 8.30 13.33 -14.82
N PHE A 521 7.78 13.79 -15.94
CA PHE A 521 8.56 14.41 -17.01
C PHE A 521 8.13 15.86 -17.20
N LEU A 522 9.06 16.78 -16.97
CA LEU A 522 8.82 18.21 -17.14
C LEU A 522 9.07 18.58 -18.61
N THR A 523 8.11 19.25 -19.25
CA THR A 523 8.30 19.75 -20.62
C THR A 523 9.21 20.98 -20.60
N SER A 524 10.17 21.03 -21.53
CA SER A 524 11.09 22.16 -21.68
C SER A 524 10.33 23.36 -22.22
N SER A 525 10.16 24.36 -21.37
CA SER A 525 9.59 25.66 -21.74
C SER A 525 10.63 26.55 -22.40
N THR A 526 11.35 26.10 -23.43
CA THR A 526 12.05 27.08 -24.27
C THR A 526 10.97 27.77 -25.10
N GLU A 527 10.40 28.84 -24.54
CA GLU A 527 9.76 29.87 -25.34
C GLU A 527 10.79 30.28 -26.39
N THR A 528 10.59 29.84 -27.63
CA THR A 528 10.80 30.76 -28.73
C THR A 528 9.86 31.93 -28.40
N PRO A 529 10.35 33.16 -28.19
CA PRO A 529 9.46 34.29 -28.06
C PRO A 529 8.57 34.25 -29.30
N PRO A 530 7.25 34.43 -29.20
CA PRO A 530 6.49 34.74 -30.39
C PRO A 530 7.23 35.89 -31.06
N THR A 531 7.45 35.79 -32.36
CA THR A 531 8.06 36.82 -33.21
C THR A 531 7.27 38.14 -33.23
N ALA A 532 6.37 38.35 -32.27
CA ALA A 532 5.64 39.57 -31.99
C ALA A 532 6.10 40.10 -30.61
N ALA A 533 6.35 41.41 -30.53
CA ALA A 533 6.84 42.08 -29.34
C ALA A 533 6.05 41.69 -28.06
N PRO A 534 6.70 41.68 -26.87
CA PRO A 534 6.11 41.25 -25.58
C PRO A 534 4.81 41.95 -25.15
N ASP A 535 4.40 43.01 -25.84
CA ASP A 535 3.30 43.91 -25.47
C ASP A 535 2.06 43.85 -26.40
N SER A 536 1.95 42.89 -27.32
CA SER A 536 0.97 42.97 -28.43
C SER A 536 -0.39 42.26 -28.26
N GLY A 537 -0.60 41.44 -27.22
CA GLY A 537 -1.88 40.73 -26.99
C GLY A 537 -2.99 41.54 -26.29
N PRO A 538 -4.23 41.04 -26.16
CA PRO A 538 -5.22 41.59 -25.22
C PRO A 538 -4.75 41.51 -23.76
N PHE A 539 -5.06 42.53 -22.95
CA PHE A 539 -4.65 42.60 -21.54
C PHE A 539 -5.09 41.37 -20.73
N ASP A 540 -6.34 40.93 -20.91
CA ASP A 540 -6.89 39.79 -20.17
C ASP A 540 -6.19 38.46 -20.49
N LEU A 541 -5.70 38.26 -21.71
CA LEU A 541 -4.91 37.07 -22.05
C LEU A 541 -3.51 37.10 -21.47
N ARG A 542 -2.87 38.28 -21.43
CA ARG A 542 -1.60 38.42 -20.70
C ARG A 542 -1.78 38.18 -19.21
N LYS A 543 -2.90 38.67 -18.64
CA LYS A 543 -3.30 38.41 -17.25
C LYS A 543 -3.50 36.92 -17.00
N LEU A 544 -4.20 36.21 -17.89
CA LEU A 544 -4.34 34.76 -17.84
C LEU A 544 -2.99 34.05 -17.81
N ALA A 545 -2.12 34.31 -18.79
CA ALA A 545 -0.79 33.69 -18.86
C ALA A 545 0.07 33.95 -17.61
N PHE A 546 0.01 35.17 -17.07
CA PHE A 546 0.72 35.53 -15.86
C PHE A 546 0.24 34.71 -14.64
N PHE A 547 -1.07 34.66 -14.40
CA PHE A 547 -1.63 33.95 -13.23
C PHE A 547 -1.63 32.42 -13.38
N GLU A 548 -1.76 31.90 -14.60
CA GLU A 548 -1.79 30.46 -14.89
C GLU A 548 -0.39 29.83 -14.82
N ARG A 549 0.66 30.55 -15.20
CA ARG A 549 2.01 29.99 -15.39
C ARG A 549 3.11 30.78 -14.68
N GLU A 550 3.21 32.09 -14.97
CA GLU A 550 4.35 32.89 -14.52
C GLU A 550 4.41 33.05 -13.00
N LEU A 551 3.28 33.40 -12.37
CA LEU A 551 3.18 33.62 -10.93
C LEU A 551 3.57 32.36 -10.15
N PHE A 552 3.03 31.21 -10.55
CA PHE A 552 3.36 29.93 -9.92
C PHE A 552 4.85 29.59 -10.10
N ARG A 553 5.32 29.62 -11.35
CA ARG A 553 6.64 29.09 -11.67
C ARG A 553 7.79 29.99 -11.24
N LYS A 554 7.71 31.28 -11.52
CA LYS A 554 8.83 32.22 -11.27
C LYS A 554 8.84 32.77 -9.85
N HIS A 555 7.69 32.78 -9.17
CA HIS A 555 7.55 33.47 -7.89
C HIS A 555 7.14 32.56 -6.74
N LEU A 556 6.24 31.59 -6.96
CA LEU A 556 5.78 30.70 -5.90
C LEU A 556 6.66 29.46 -5.72
N SER A 557 6.86 28.66 -6.77
CA SER A 557 7.57 27.38 -6.70
C SER A 557 8.96 27.48 -6.04
N PRO A 558 9.80 28.49 -6.37
CA PRO A 558 11.11 28.64 -5.71
C PRO A 558 11.01 28.91 -4.20
N ARG A 559 9.94 29.58 -3.74
CA ARG A 559 9.71 29.84 -2.31
C ARG A 559 9.20 28.61 -1.57
N LEU A 560 8.45 27.76 -2.24
CA LEU A 560 7.92 26.53 -1.66
C LEU A 560 9.02 25.50 -1.36
N GLU A 561 10.18 25.58 -2.03
CA GLU A 561 11.34 24.76 -1.67
C GLU A 561 11.96 25.18 -0.33
N GLU A 562 11.84 26.46 0.03
CA GLU A 562 12.28 26.98 1.34
C GLU A 562 11.27 26.62 2.46
N TYR A 563 10.03 26.29 2.10
CA TYR A 563 8.96 25.97 3.03
C TYR A 563 8.76 24.45 3.14
N GLY A 564 8.49 23.97 4.36
CA GLY A 564 8.05 22.58 4.53
C GLY A 564 6.71 22.32 3.84
N PHE A 565 6.34 21.05 3.66
CA PHE A 565 5.05 20.65 3.06
C PHE A 565 4.05 20.11 4.09
N LYS A 566 4.41 20.09 5.38
CA LYS A 566 3.54 19.50 6.40
C LYS A 566 2.25 20.30 6.54
N GLY A 567 1.11 19.65 6.39
CA GLY A 567 -0.21 20.28 6.47
C GLY A 567 -0.62 21.08 5.23
N THR A 568 0.12 20.98 4.12
CA THR A 568 -0.30 21.54 2.83
C THR A 568 -1.33 20.61 2.17
N ARG A 569 -2.14 21.17 1.27
CA ARG A 569 -3.08 20.39 0.46
C ARG A 569 -2.37 19.72 -0.71
N HIS A 570 -1.44 20.44 -1.32
CA HIS A 570 -0.69 20.00 -2.50
C HIS A 570 0.82 20.16 -2.30
N MET A 571 1.57 19.42 -3.11
CA MET A 571 3.03 19.34 -3.09
C MET A 571 3.61 19.80 -4.42
N THR A 572 4.75 20.48 -4.38
CA THR A 572 5.54 20.73 -5.60
C THR A 572 6.14 19.43 -6.14
N VAL A 573 6.62 19.46 -7.38
CA VAL A 573 7.28 18.30 -8.00
C VAL A 573 8.51 17.85 -7.19
N GLY A 574 9.34 18.79 -6.72
CA GLY A 574 10.50 18.48 -5.86
C GLY A 574 10.09 17.87 -4.51
N GLN A 575 9.01 18.37 -3.90
CA GLN A 575 8.47 17.79 -2.66
C GLN A 575 7.90 16.39 -2.89
N MET A 576 7.22 16.13 -4.01
CA MET A 576 6.76 14.79 -4.39
C MET A 576 7.93 13.83 -4.61
N GLN A 577 9.01 14.27 -5.25
CA GLN A 577 10.22 13.47 -5.44
C GLN A 577 10.82 13.02 -4.11
N SER A 578 11.03 13.95 -3.18
CA SER A 578 11.63 13.64 -1.87
C SER A 578 10.72 12.79 -1.00
N THR A 579 9.40 12.99 -1.06
CA THR A 579 8.42 12.33 -0.18
C THR A 579 8.01 10.96 -0.69
N TYR A 580 7.75 10.84 -1.99
CA TYR A 580 7.22 9.62 -2.60
C TYR A 580 8.27 8.80 -3.35
N GLY A 581 9.45 9.36 -3.59
CA GLY A 581 10.53 8.67 -4.30
C GLY A 581 10.24 8.44 -5.77
N VAL A 582 9.45 9.33 -6.38
CA VAL A 582 9.17 9.32 -7.82
C VAL A 582 10.35 9.92 -8.59
N SER A 583 10.58 9.45 -9.82
CA SER A 583 11.58 10.07 -10.68
C SER A 583 11.03 11.39 -11.24
N VAL A 584 11.85 12.42 -11.27
CA VAL A 584 11.56 13.70 -11.94
C VAL A 584 12.68 13.97 -12.93
N GLN A 585 12.34 14.14 -14.20
CA GLN A 585 13.30 14.37 -15.29
C GLN A 585 12.78 15.46 -16.24
N GLU A 586 13.66 16.31 -16.75
CA GLU A 586 13.33 17.23 -17.84
C GLU A 586 13.42 16.50 -19.19
N ILE A 587 12.50 16.81 -20.10
CA ILE A 587 12.59 16.30 -21.48
C ILE A 587 13.57 17.19 -22.26
N PRO A 588 14.65 16.63 -22.82
CA PRO A 588 15.58 17.41 -23.63
C PRO A 588 14.92 17.87 -24.94
N ASP A 589 15.22 19.10 -25.36
CA ASP A 589 14.77 19.71 -26.63
C ASP A 589 15.24 18.94 -27.89
N SER A 590 16.24 18.07 -27.75
CA SER A 590 16.82 17.32 -28.87
C SER A 590 15.87 16.23 -29.40
N LYS A 591 15.75 16.13 -30.73
CA LYS A 591 14.87 15.17 -31.41
C LYS A 591 15.26 13.70 -31.17
N GLY A 592 14.29 12.90 -30.72
CA GLY A 592 14.11 11.49 -31.11
C GLY A 592 14.72 10.42 -30.20
N SER A 593 16.04 10.23 -30.21
CA SER A 593 16.63 8.97 -29.72
C SER A 593 16.95 8.90 -28.21
N SER A 594 17.15 10.05 -27.54
CA SER A 594 17.48 10.08 -26.11
C SER A 594 16.25 9.81 -25.23
N VAL A 595 15.11 10.40 -25.59
CA VAL A 595 13.85 10.31 -24.83
C VAL A 595 13.27 8.89 -24.86
N ALA A 596 13.26 8.24 -26.02
CA ALA A 596 12.79 6.85 -26.13
C ALA A 596 13.63 5.88 -25.26
N LYS A 597 14.96 6.06 -25.22
CA LYS A 597 15.84 5.27 -24.35
C LYS A 597 15.56 5.50 -22.86
N MET A 598 15.26 6.74 -22.48
CA MET A 598 14.89 7.10 -21.11
C MET A 598 13.57 6.43 -20.70
N LEU A 599 12.54 6.48 -21.55
CA LEU A 599 11.26 5.79 -21.31
C LEU A 599 11.45 4.26 -21.26
N GLN A 600 12.26 3.71 -22.17
CA GLN A 600 12.59 2.28 -22.19
C GLN A 600 13.33 1.83 -20.93
N LYS A 601 14.31 2.60 -20.45
CA LYS A 601 15.05 2.33 -19.20
C LYS A 601 14.11 2.20 -18.00
N HIS A 602 13.02 2.98 -17.99
CA HIS A 602 12.02 2.96 -16.93
C HIS A 602 10.83 2.05 -17.22
N PHE A 603 10.87 1.23 -18.28
CA PHE A 603 9.81 0.27 -18.63
C PHE A 603 8.41 0.92 -18.67
N ILE A 604 8.30 2.13 -19.23
CA ILE A 604 7.05 2.90 -19.21
C ILE A 604 5.95 2.17 -20.00
N ASP A 605 4.85 1.86 -19.32
CA ASP A 605 3.68 1.18 -19.89
C ASP A 605 2.70 2.17 -20.54
N VAL A 606 2.48 3.32 -19.88
CA VAL A 606 1.46 4.32 -20.24
C VAL A 606 2.01 5.73 -20.06
N GLY A 607 1.73 6.60 -21.02
CA GLY A 607 1.98 8.04 -20.94
C GLY A 607 0.68 8.81 -20.74
N ILE A 608 0.70 9.78 -19.82
CA ILE A 608 -0.39 10.72 -19.60
C ILE A 608 0.19 12.12 -19.80
N SER A 609 -0.33 12.85 -20.78
CA SER A 609 -0.14 14.29 -20.89
C SER A 609 -1.22 14.98 -20.07
N LEU A 610 -0.81 15.65 -19.00
CA LEU A 610 -1.64 16.68 -18.39
C LEU A 610 -1.46 17.96 -19.23
N PRO A 611 -2.49 18.83 -19.33
CA PRO A 611 -2.56 19.86 -20.35
C PRO A 611 -1.24 20.62 -20.49
N CYS A 612 -0.77 20.72 -21.74
CA CYS A 612 0.42 21.45 -22.09
C CYS A 612 0.10 22.16 -23.39
N GLY A 613 0.30 23.48 -23.44
CA GLY A 613 0.25 24.19 -24.71
C GLY A 613 1.37 23.77 -25.67
N ASP A 614 2.27 22.88 -25.24
CA ASP A 614 3.47 22.47 -25.97
C ASP A 614 3.26 21.15 -26.71
N VAL A 615 3.86 21.06 -27.89
CA VAL A 615 3.89 19.83 -28.69
C VAL A 615 4.82 18.83 -28.02
N LEU A 616 4.32 17.64 -27.67
CA LEU A 616 5.14 16.57 -27.12
C LEU A 616 6.28 16.19 -28.10
N ASN A 617 7.47 15.94 -27.55
CA ASN A 617 8.66 15.57 -28.33
C ASN A 617 8.39 14.32 -29.18
N ILE A 618 8.86 14.32 -30.43
CA ILE A 618 8.66 13.20 -31.37
C ILE A 618 9.15 11.86 -30.83
N GLY A 619 10.22 11.84 -30.02
CA GLY A 619 10.72 10.62 -29.39
C GLY A 619 9.76 10.01 -28.35
N VAL A 620 8.89 10.82 -27.74
CA VAL A 620 7.77 10.33 -26.90
C VAL A 620 6.74 9.66 -27.80
N ILE A 621 6.33 10.36 -28.87
CA ILE A 621 5.32 9.86 -29.81
C ILE A 621 5.78 8.53 -30.43
N ASP A 622 7.03 8.44 -30.87
CA ASP A 622 7.61 7.23 -31.45
C ASP A 622 7.57 6.04 -30.49
N TYR A 623 7.92 6.25 -29.22
CA TYR A 623 7.88 5.20 -28.19
C TYR A 623 6.47 4.61 -28.02
N PHE A 624 5.46 5.48 -27.96
CA PHE A 624 4.06 5.12 -27.78
C PHE A 624 3.32 4.75 -29.08
N SER A 625 3.96 4.91 -30.24
CA SER A 625 3.38 4.48 -31.53
C SER A 625 3.44 2.97 -31.73
N SER A 626 4.17 2.25 -30.87
CA SER A 626 4.12 0.78 -30.79
C SER A 626 2.78 0.30 -30.23
N SER A 627 2.29 -0.85 -30.69
CA SER A 627 0.95 -1.37 -30.36
C SER A 627 0.74 -1.76 -28.89
N SER A 628 1.79 -1.76 -28.06
CA SER A 628 1.77 -2.22 -26.67
C SER A 628 1.66 -1.10 -25.63
N HIS A 629 1.76 0.17 -26.03
CA HIS A 629 1.75 1.30 -25.10
C HIS A 629 0.63 2.29 -25.45
N HIS A 630 0.16 3.02 -24.44
CA HIS A 630 -0.87 4.05 -24.62
C HIS A 630 -0.30 5.42 -24.26
N LEU A 631 -0.50 6.41 -25.15
CA LEU A 631 -0.28 7.82 -24.84
C LEU A 631 -1.63 8.53 -24.81
N LEU A 632 -1.98 9.06 -23.64
CA LEU A 632 -3.25 9.68 -23.35
C LEU A 632 -3.07 11.18 -23.15
N SER A 633 -3.96 12.00 -23.70
CA SER A 633 -4.00 13.45 -23.47
C SER A 633 -5.25 13.78 -22.68
N LEU A 634 -5.08 14.47 -21.56
CA LEU A 634 -6.17 15.06 -20.80
C LEU A 634 -6.21 16.56 -21.10
N ASP A 635 -7.26 17.00 -21.79
CA ASP A 635 -7.47 18.41 -22.10
C ASP A 635 -8.58 18.98 -21.20
N GLY A 636 -8.40 20.19 -20.69
CA GLY A 636 -9.37 20.90 -19.85
C GLY A 636 -9.80 22.23 -20.47
N GLY A 637 -11.01 22.68 -20.15
CA GLY A 637 -11.47 23.99 -20.58
C GLY A 637 -12.98 24.18 -20.54
N VAL A 638 -13.41 25.36 -21.00
CA VAL A 638 -14.83 25.72 -21.13
C VAL A 638 -15.37 25.19 -22.45
N LEU A 639 -16.49 24.48 -22.40
CA LEU A 639 -17.18 23.92 -23.55
C LEU A 639 -18.34 24.82 -23.97
N SER A 640 -18.54 24.95 -25.29
CA SER A 640 -19.69 25.63 -25.86
C SER A 640 -21.02 24.94 -25.46
N ALA A 641 -22.09 25.72 -25.25
CA ALA A 641 -23.40 25.16 -24.94
C ALA A 641 -24.04 24.48 -26.18
N PRO A 642 -24.87 23.44 -26.01
CA PRO A 642 -25.57 22.82 -27.13
C PRO A 642 -26.46 23.84 -27.86
N TRP A 643 -26.40 23.85 -29.19
CA TRP A 643 -27.17 24.76 -30.04
C TRP A 643 -28.67 24.70 -29.69
N GLY A 644 -29.27 25.87 -29.41
CA GLY A 644 -30.72 26.02 -29.18
C GLY A 644 -31.18 26.12 -27.72
N SER A 645 -30.31 25.87 -26.74
CA SER A 645 -30.66 25.98 -25.32
C SER A 645 -30.07 27.23 -24.66
N LYS A 646 -30.76 28.38 -24.76
CA LYS A 646 -30.43 29.59 -23.98
C LYS A 646 -30.44 29.38 -22.45
N LYS A 647 -30.95 28.23 -21.97
CA LYS A 647 -31.11 27.88 -20.55
C LYS A 647 -29.96 27.06 -19.95
N VAL A 648 -29.07 26.47 -20.75
CA VAL A 648 -27.91 25.71 -20.22
C VAL A 648 -26.69 26.63 -20.30
N GLY A 649 -26.16 27.04 -19.14
CA GLY A 649 -24.91 27.84 -19.06
C GLY A 649 -23.72 27.07 -19.63
N ALA A 650 -22.59 27.76 -19.88
CA ALA A 650 -21.37 27.07 -20.28
C ALA A 650 -20.95 26.04 -19.21
N GLN A 651 -20.27 25.00 -19.66
CA GLN A 651 -19.79 23.92 -18.78
C GLN A 651 -18.27 23.89 -18.81
N PHE A 652 -17.67 23.65 -17.66
CA PHE A 652 -16.25 23.33 -17.57
C PHE A 652 -16.12 21.81 -17.64
N GLY A 653 -15.08 21.30 -18.31
CA GLY A 653 -14.90 19.86 -18.36
C GLY A 653 -13.54 19.42 -18.85
N TYR A 654 -13.24 18.17 -18.55
CA TYR A 654 -12.04 17.48 -19.01
C TYR A 654 -12.40 16.42 -20.04
N THR A 655 -11.55 16.26 -21.05
CA THR A 655 -11.67 15.22 -22.08
C THR A 655 -10.37 14.45 -22.14
N LEU A 656 -10.44 13.13 -21.96
CA LEU A 656 -9.32 12.22 -22.14
C LEU A 656 -9.38 11.61 -23.54
N ARG A 657 -8.25 11.61 -24.25
CA ARG A 657 -8.15 11.14 -25.63
C ARG A 657 -6.89 10.34 -25.85
N PHE A 658 -6.87 9.51 -26.89
CA PHE A 658 -5.61 8.98 -27.41
C PHE A 658 -4.81 10.09 -28.09
N PHE A 659 -3.48 10.09 -27.93
CA PHE A 659 -2.60 11.01 -28.67
C PHE A 659 -2.28 10.44 -30.07
N ARG A 660 -2.30 11.28 -31.13
CA ARG A 660 -1.89 10.91 -32.49
C ARG A 660 -0.90 11.94 -33.05
N GLY A 661 0.25 11.45 -33.51
CA GLY A 661 1.45 12.26 -33.79
C GLY A 661 1.27 13.44 -34.77
N ASP A 662 0.67 13.21 -35.95
CA ASP A 662 0.84 14.14 -37.08
C ASP A 662 -0.30 15.17 -37.30
N SER A 663 -1.44 15.07 -36.59
CA SER A 663 -2.59 15.97 -36.87
C SER A 663 -3.54 16.25 -35.68
N GLY A 664 -3.09 16.03 -34.44
CA GLY A 664 -3.88 16.34 -33.25
C GLY A 664 -4.64 15.16 -32.66
N LEU A 665 -5.27 15.48 -31.52
CA LEU A 665 -5.95 14.60 -30.59
C LEU A 665 -6.81 13.52 -31.26
N GLY A 666 -6.61 12.26 -30.84
CA GLY A 666 -7.32 11.09 -31.33
C GLY A 666 -8.71 10.88 -30.70
N ASP A 667 -9.18 9.63 -30.76
CA ASP A 667 -10.51 9.23 -30.25
C ASP A 667 -10.69 9.63 -28.78
N ILE A 668 -11.88 10.14 -28.44
CA ILE A 668 -12.29 10.42 -27.07
C ILE A 668 -12.48 9.11 -26.33
N ILE A 669 -11.84 9.00 -25.16
CA ILE A 669 -11.93 7.89 -24.22
C ILE A 669 -13.01 8.18 -23.19
N ASP A 670 -12.90 9.34 -22.53
CA ASP A 670 -13.85 9.82 -21.53
C ASP A 670 -13.92 11.34 -21.60
N ARG A 671 -15.04 11.90 -21.16
CA ARG A 671 -15.23 13.33 -20.97
C ARG A 671 -15.99 13.50 -19.68
N ARG A 672 -15.78 14.53 -18.87
CA ARG A 672 -16.69 14.85 -17.75
C ARG A 672 -16.84 16.35 -17.65
N THR A 673 -18.04 16.79 -17.30
CA THR A 673 -18.39 18.21 -17.30
C THR A 673 -19.12 18.57 -16.02
N SER A 674 -18.86 19.75 -15.50
CA SER A 674 -19.62 20.38 -14.41
C SER A 674 -20.14 21.77 -14.85
N PRO A 675 -21.28 22.22 -14.31
CA PRO A 675 -21.80 23.55 -14.61
C PRO A 675 -20.83 24.64 -14.13
N LEU A 676 -20.54 25.65 -14.97
CA LEU A 676 -19.88 26.85 -14.45
C LEU A 676 -20.83 27.59 -13.50
N GLY A 677 -20.41 27.78 -12.25
CA GLY A 677 -21.14 28.59 -11.27
C GLY A 677 -21.33 30.04 -11.73
N HIS A 678 -22.34 30.73 -11.19
CA HIS A 678 -22.78 32.06 -11.66
C HIS A 678 -21.88 33.25 -11.25
N SER A 679 -20.77 33.05 -10.53
CA SER A 679 -20.05 34.16 -9.85
C SER A 679 -18.53 33.98 -9.67
N ALA A 680 -17.85 33.15 -10.47
CA ALA A 680 -16.40 32.97 -10.33
C ALA A 680 -15.67 33.24 -11.67
N ALA A 681 -14.48 33.84 -11.60
CA ALA A 681 -13.61 33.97 -12.74
C ALA A 681 -13.23 32.58 -13.30
N ILE A 682 -13.12 32.45 -14.62
CA ILE A 682 -12.97 31.15 -15.31
C ILE A 682 -11.82 30.31 -14.74
N LEU A 683 -10.63 30.92 -14.58
CA LEU A 683 -9.43 30.24 -14.09
C LEU A 683 -9.60 29.66 -12.67
N THR A 684 -10.34 30.36 -11.80
CA THR A 684 -10.63 29.87 -10.44
C THR A 684 -11.66 28.76 -10.43
N GLY A 685 -12.56 28.73 -11.43
CA GLY A 685 -13.47 27.61 -11.65
C GLY A 685 -12.71 26.36 -12.07
N GLU A 686 -11.79 26.48 -13.02
CA GLU A 686 -10.91 25.38 -13.45
C GLU A 686 -10.17 24.73 -12.27
N TYR A 687 -9.55 25.54 -11.41
CA TYR A 687 -8.85 25.04 -10.22
C TYR A 687 -9.76 24.42 -9.15
N LYS A 688 -11.08 24.61 -9.21
CA LYS A 688 -12.02 23.89 -8.34
C LYS A 688 -12.42 22.54 -8.91
N GLU A 689 -12.34 22.40 -10.23
CA GLU A 689 -12.86 21.24 -10.96
C GLU A 689 -11.76 20.27 -11.42
N TYR A 690 -10.47 20.58 -11.23
CA TYR A 690 -9.33 19.72 -11.62
C TYR A 690 -9.45 18.26 -11.10
N ALA A 691 -10.13 18.05 -9.97
CA ALA A 691 -10.40 16.73 -9.41
C ALA A 691 -11.18 15.81 -10.37
N LEU A 692 -12.02 16.37 -11.25
CA LEU A 692 -12.68 15.61 -12.32
C LEU A 692 -11.64 15.02 -13.29
N GLY A 693 -10.64 15.81 -13.67
CA GLY A 693 -9.53 15.38 -14.52
C GLY A 693 -8.71 14.25 -13.88
N VAL A 694 -8.39 14.40 -12.59
CA VAL A 694 -7.71 13.36 -11.80
C VAL A 694 -8.50 12.04 -11.83
N GLN A 695 -9.81 12.09 -11.64
CA GLN A 695 -10.64 10.88 -11.61
C GLN A 695 -10.73 10.21 -12.99
N ILE A 696 -10.87 10.97 -14.08
CA ILE A 696 -10.86 10.41 -15.44
C ILE A 696 -9.57 9.63 -15.70
N VAL A 697 -8.42 10.18 -15.31
CA VAL A 697 -7.12 9.54 -15.49
C VAL A 697 -7.03 8.24 -14.69
N LEU A 698 -7.47 8.24 -13.42
CA LEU A 698 -7.42 7.05 -12.59
C LEU A 698 -8.32 5.92 -13.10
N ASP A 699 -9.51 6.25 -13.58
CA ASP A 699 -10.44 5.28 -14.15
C ASP A 699 -9.83 4.65 -15.43
N ALA A 700 -9.17 5.44 -16.27
CA ALA A 700 -8.45 4.95 -17.44
C ALA A 700 -7.27 4.03 -17.06
N ILE A 701 -6.47 4.42 -16.07
CA ILE A 701 -5.34 3.62 -15.57
C ILE A 701 -5.83 2.29 -14.98
N GLN A 702 -6.95 2.28 -14.28
CA GLN A 702 -7.57 1.06 -13.75
C GLN A 702 -7.99 0.09 -14.87
N LEU A 703 -8.49 0.60 -16.00
CA LEU A 703 -8.80 -0.24 -17.16
C LEU A 703 -7.53 -0.82 -17.79
N VAL A 704 -6.51 0.01 -18.01
CA VAL A 704 -5.24 -0.42 -18.64
C VAL A 704 -4.50 -1.45 -17.76
N SER A 705 -4.49 -1.26 -16.44
CA SER A 705 -3.81 -2.19 -15.53
C SER A 705 -4.46 -3.57 -15.52
N ARG A 706 -5.76 -3.65 -15.86
CA ARG A 706 -6.52 -4.91 -15.96
C ARG A 706 -6.63 -5.43 -17.40
N GLY A 707 -5.94 -4.82 -18.36
CA GLY A 707 -5.99 -5.20 -19.77
C GLY A 707 -7.36 -5.00 -20.43
N LYS A 708 -8.24 -4.19 -19.83
CA LYS A 708 -9.57 -3.86 -20.39
C LYS A 708 -9.45 -2.80 -21.47
N SER A 709 -10.45 -2.72 -22.35
CA SER A 709 -10.45 -1.69 -23.39
C SER A 709 -10.72 -0.32 -22.76
N LEU A 710 -9.92 0.67 -23.12
CA LEU A 710 -10.22 2.07 -22.83
C LEU A 710 -11.53 2.55 -23.48
N ARG A 711 -12.10 1.78 -24.42
CA ARG A 711 -13.42 2.05 -25.01
C ARG A 711 -14.59 1.58 -24.14
N ASP A 712 -14.32 0.85 -23.06
CA ASP A 712 -15.33 0.31 -22.13
C ASP A 712 -15.71 1.30 -21.03
N VAL A 713 -15.14 2.53 -21.03
CA VAL A 713 -15.54 3.59 -20.09
C VAL A 713 -17.01 3.93 -20.35
N SER A 714 -17.85 3.81 -19.31
CA SER A 714 -19.28 4.11 -19.35
C SER A 714 -19.54 5.61 -19.40
N TRP A 715 -19.15 6.27 -20.49
CA TRP A 715 -19.65 7.59 -20.82
C TRP A 715 -20.94 7.46 -21.63
N ASP A 716 -21.92 8.32 -21.37
CA ASP A 716 -23.18 8.36 -22.11
C ASP A 716 -22.94 8.68 -23.59
N ARG A 717 -22.87 7.63 -24.43
CA ARG A 717 -22.74 7.75 -25.89
C ARG A 717 -24.02 8.28 -26.53
N THR A 718 -25.14 8.35 -25.81
CA THR A 718 -26.44 8.80 -26.33
C THR A 718 -26.61 10.32 -26.34
N SER A 719 -25.76 11.07 -25.64
CA SER A 719 -25.66 12.52 -25.80
C SER A 719 -24.86 12.86 -27.07
N HIS A 720 -25.51 12.73 -28.23
CA HIS A 720 -24.96 13.15 -29.51
C HIS A 720 -24.49 14.61 -29.47
N THR A 721 -23.19 14.83 -29.66
CA THR A 721 -22.62 15.52 -30.84
C THR A 721 -21.11 15.65 -30.69
N SER A 722 -20.41 15.18 -31.72
CA SER A 722 -18.98 15.32 -32.00
C SER A 722 -18.51 16.77 -32.23
N ARG A 723 -19.23 17.78 -31.72
CA ARG A 723 -19.03 19.21 -32.07
C ARG A 723 -18.81 20.16 -30.90
N HIS A 724 -18.75 19.68 -29.66
CA HIS A 724 -18.41 20.55 -28.54
C HIS A 724 -16.89 20.67 -28.45
N SER A 725 -16.31 21.59 -29.23
CA SER A 725 -14.93 22.03 -29.06
C SER A 725 -14.82 22.88 -27.79
N TYR A 726 -13.66 22.81 -27.15
CA TYR A 726 -13.25 23.82 -26.18
C TYR A 726 -13.27 25.19 -26.85
N LEU A 727 -13.70 26.22 -26.11
CA LEU A 727 -13.63 27.59 -26.59
C LEU A 727 -12.16 27.96 -26.84
N THR A 728 -11.88 28.61 -27.97
CA THR A 728 -10.56 29.23 -28.18
C THR A 728 -10.33 30.36 -27.17
N ALA A 729 -9.08 30.81 -27.00
CA ALA A 729 -8.79 31.95 -26.13
C ALA A 729 -9.61 33.20 -26.49
N GLU A 730 -9.84 33.43 -27.79
CA GLU A 730 -10.65 34.55 -28.31
C GLU A 730 -12.15 34.35 -28.04
N GLU A 731 -12.66 33.14 -28.24
CA GLU A 731 -14.06 32.79 -27.93
C GLU A 731 -14.34 32.85 -26.43
N LEU A 732 -13.37 32.45 -25.60
CA LEU A 732 -13.47 32.51 -24.15
C LEU A 732 -13.49 33.96 -23.66
N LEU A 733 -12.63 34.81 -24.21
CA LEU A 733 -12.68 36.26 -23.97
C LEU A 733 -14.05 36.84 -24.33
N GLN A 734 -14.57 36.51 -25.51
CA GLN A 734 -15.88 37.00 -25.96
C GLN A 734 -17.00 36.51 -25.03
N TYR A 735 -16.97 35.23 -24.65
CA TYR A 735 -17.92 34.65 -23.71
C TYR A 735 -17.92 35.36 -22.35
N CYS A 736 -16.73 35.65 -21.81
CA CYS A 736 -16.56 36.42 -20.58
C CYS A 736 -17.14 37.83 -20.72
N HIS A 737 -16.83 38.51 -21.83
CA HIS A 737 -17.28 39.88 -22.09
C HIS A 737 -18.81 39.97 -22.26
N ASP A 738 -19.44 38.99 -22.92
CA ASP A 738 -20.89 38.92 -23.13
C ASP A 738 -21.68 38.70 -21.84
N ARG A 739 -21.05 38.08 -20.83
CA ARG A 739 -21.68 37.73 -19.55
C ARG A 739 -21.22 38.59 -18.37
N GLY A 740 -20.29 39.51 -18.58
CA GLY A 740 -19.70 40.32 -17.51
C GLY A 740 -18.96 39.48 -16.47
N ILE A 741 -18.29 38.41 -16.90
CA ILE A 741 -17.49 37.53 -16.03
C ILE A 741 -16.02 37.80 -16.31
N ASP A 742 -15.19 37.92 -15.27
CA ASP A 742 -13.76 38.07 -15.44
C ASP A 742 -13.09 36.76 -15.88
N LEU A 743 -12.10 36.84 -16.78
CA LEU A 743 -11.28 35.68 -17.14
C LEU A 743 -10.42 35.22 -15.94
N VAL A 744 -9.90 36.19 -15.19
CA VAL A 744 -9.05 35.98 -14.02
C VAL A 744 -9.41 36.97 -12.92
N ASP A 745 -9.69 36.43 -11.73
CA ASP A 745 -9.68 37.19 -10.48
C ASP A 745 -8.35 36.90 -9.75
N GLY A 746 -7.46 37.89 -9.75
CA GLY A 746 -6.11 37.74 -9.21
C GLY A 746 -6.09 37.47 -7.71
N ASP A 747 -7.01 38.07 -6.94
CA ASP A 747 -7.09 37.90 -5.49
C ASP A 747 -7.45 36.45 -5.14
N SER A 748 -8.47 35.92 -5.81
CA SER A 748 -8.90 34.53 -5.67
C SER A 748 -7.82 33.53 -6.10
N VAL A 749 -7.08 33.80 -7.18
CA VAL A 749 -5.99 32.91 -7.62
C VAL A 749 -4.85 32.88 -6.60
N VAL A 750 -4.39 34.04 -6.12
CA VAL A 750 -3.34 34.10 -5.10
C VAL A 750 -3.79 33.38 -3.83
N LYS A 751 -5.04 33.59 -3.40
CA LYS A 751 -5.60 32.92 -2.22
C LYS A 751 -5.55 31.41 -2.39
N MET A 752 -6.03 30.90 -3.53
CA MET A 752 -6.02 29.48 -3.84
C MET A 752 -4.60 28.91 -3.83
N LEU A 753 -3.64 29.57 -4.48
CA LEU A 753 -2.25 29.12 -4.54
C LEU A 753 -1.63 29.01 -3.15
N VAL A 754 -1.84 30.02 -2.30
CA VAL A 754 -1.36 30.05 -0.92
C VAL A 754 -2.03 28.95 -0.08
N GLU A 755 -3.35 28.81 -0.15
CA GLU A 755 -4.09 27.77 0.60
C GLU A 755 -3.69 26.35 0.17
N SER A 756 -3.37 26.18 -1.11
CA SER A 756 -2.99 24.90 -1.72
C SER A 756 -1.60 24.43 -1.31
N PHE A 757 -0.60 25.29 -1.48
CA PHE A 757 0.81 24.89 -1.39
C PHE A 757 1.53 25.37 -0.12
N ALA A 758 1.01 26.37 0.58
CA ALA A 758 1.70 26.93 1.74
C ALA A 758 1.22 26.30 3.06
N PRO A 759 2.14 25.95 3.96
CA PRO A 759 1.80 25.55 5.32
C PRO A 759 0.96 26.63 6.01
N PRO A 760 -0.01 26.28 6.87
CA PRO A 760 -0.89 27.24 7.53
C PRO A 760 -0.16 28.44 8.15
N GLU A 761 0.98 28.22 8.78
CA GLU A 761 1.81 29.23 9.45
C GLU A 761 2.59 30.16 8.51
N LYS A 762 2.74 29.79 7.24
CA LYS A 762 3.44 30.60 6.21
C LYS A 762 2.50 31.31 5.25
N ARG A 763 1.19 31.02 5.30
CA ARG A 763 0.20 31.55 4.36
C ARG A 763 0.20 33.07 4.27
N GLU A 764 0.17 33.76 5.41
CA GLU A 764 0.14 35.23 5.45
C GLU A 764 1.41 35.89 4.89
N VAL A 765 2.58 35.28 5.12
CA VAL A 765 3.86 35.79 4.61
C VAL A 765 3.88 35.67 3.10
N LEU A 766 3.58 34.48 2.59
CA LEU A 766 3.58 34.20 1.16
C LEU A 766 2.52 35.00 0.42
N ARG A 767 1.33 35.18 1.02
CA ARG A 767 0.26 36.01 0.48
C ARG A 767 0.76 37.43 0.20
N LYS A 768 1.41 38.07 1.17
CA LYS A 768 1.96 39.43 1.03
C LYS A 768 3.03 39.51 -0.06
N GLU A 769 3.88 38.50 -0.16
CA GLU A 769 4.92 38.44 -1.19
C GLU A 769 4.32 38.34 -2.61
N LEU A 770 3.35 37.44 -2.80
CA LEU A 770 2.67 37.28 -4.09
C LEU A 770 1.84 38.52 -4.44
N ASP A 771 1.14 39.14 -3.48
CA ASP A 771 0.40 40.38 -3.71
C ASP A 771 1.32 41.51 -4.20
N LYS A 772 2.55 41.59 -3.68
CA LYS A 772 3.56 42.54 -4.16
C LYS A 772 3.97 42.25 -5.61
N VAL A 773 4.24 40.99 -5.94
CA VAL A 773 4.58 40.57 -7.31
C VAL A 773 3.45 40.92 -8.29
N VAL A 774 2.21 40.62 -7.89
CA VAL A 774 1.01 40.94 -8.67
C VAL A 774 0.87 42.46 -8.88
N GLN A 775 1.06 43.27 -7.84
CA GLN A 775 1.04 44.74 -7.95
C GLN A 775 2.13 45.26 -8.89
N GLU A 776 3.36 44.76 -8.77
CA GLU A 776 4.48 45.12 -9.66
C GLU A 776 4.19 44.74 -11.11
N TRP A 777 3.54 43.60 -11.35
CA TRP A 777 3.11 43.19 -12.69
C TRP A 777 2.06 44.15 -13.27
N TYR A 778 1.00 44.49 -12.52
CA TYR A 778 -0.01 45.46 -12.98
C TYR A 778 0.59 46.85 -13.27
N LEU A 779 1.53 47.32 -12.44
CA LEU A 779 2.24 48.58 -12.66
C LEU A 779 3.04 48.56 -13.97
N LYS A 780 3.73 47.45 -14.28
CA LYS A 780 4.45 47.28 -15.56
C LYS A 780 3.50 47.26 -16.77
N GLN A 781 2.25 46.82 -16.59
CA GLN A 781 1.23 46.82 -17.62
C GLN A 781 0.50 48.18 -17.77
N GLY A 782 0.90 49.22 -17.01
CA GLY A 782 0.28 50.55 -17.07
C GLY A 782 -1.07 50.65 -16.34
N VAL A 783 -1.40 49.69 -15.48
CA VAL A 783 -2.66 49.66 -14.71
C VAL A 783 -2.37 50.06 -13.25
N VAL A 784 -2.97 51.16 -12.79
CA VAL A 784 -2.91 51.55 -11.38
C VAL A 784 -4.00 50.82 -10.61
N VAL A 785 -3.62 49.81 -9.82
CA VAL A 785 -4.55 49.10 -8.92
C VAL A 785 -4.88 50.04 -7.76
N SER A 786 -6.12 50.55 -7.67
CA SER A 786 -6.56 51.28 -6.49
C SER A 786 -6.69 50.31 -5.32
N LYS A 787 -5.96 50.55 -4.22
CA LYS A 787 -6.16 49.82 -2.96
C LYS A 787 -7.62 49.94 -2.52
N ALA A 788 -8.28 48.80 -2.27
CA ALA A 788 -9.43 48.72 -1.37
C ALA A 788 -8.92 48.62 0.07
#